data_AF-A0A1E5IPR6-F1
#
_entry.id   AF-A0A1E5IPR6-F1
#
_cell.length_a   1.000
_cell.length_b   1.000
_cell.length_c   1.000
_cell.angle_alpha   90.00
_cell.angle_beta   90.00
_cell.angle_gamma   90.00
#
_symmetry.space_group_name_H-M   'P 1'
#
loop_
_entity.id
_entity.type
_entity.pdbx_description
1 polymer ?
#
loop_
_entity_poly.entity_id
_entity_poly.type
_entity_poly.pdbx_seq_one_letter_code
_entity_poly.pdbx_strand_id
1 'polypeptide(L)'
;MLRNKMKYTTDCKIIEILNLSDEQLIELSRKNVLSLSLEEMKTVQNYFKKLKRNPTDIEIETVAQTWSEHCKHKTLTGIIEYIEEKDGEKTRRIYNNLLKETIFKAAVELSKKWCLSIFKDNAGIIEFDSENGIAFKVETHNHPSALEPYGGSATGIGGVIRDILGVGLGAKPLANTDVFCFGDPDMEPSKVPERMHHPKRIAKGVVSGVRDYGNRMGIPTVNGALCFDDGYMANPLVYCGTMGIIPKDKIEKKVSSGDLILVVGGRTGRDGIHGATFSSVKLDQESDASVVQIGNPIIEKKVLDTLIKARDLNLYRSITDCGAGGLSSAVGELGEKTGAVVYLDRVPLKYDGLCPWEIWISESQERMVFAVPPENKKKIVEIFEKENVEATFIGEFTSDRKLTLIYDGDVLTNIDMEFLHNGVPKPTRSALCKVKEETIQESVEMSSSEISEALKASLSDLNVCSKEWIVRQYDHEVQGQTVIKPLQGNNVEVSGPGDAAVIFPYTVVRGTKKGIVLSNGLNPQYGKINTYKMAASAIEEALRNAVAVGADIEKMSLLDNFCWGNPDEPEILGSLVRAANACYDMSKSFDVPFISGKDSLHNEYSIGGKKYSIPPALLISAMGVIENVTNTFTMPLKNNGDKVFVLGITRNELGGSVLAHLKNIQNGIVPAVYPEESRDIMKRI
;
A
#
# COMPACT_ATOMS: atom_id res chain seq x y z
N MET A 1 32.47 30.93 15.67
CA MET A 1 32.89 29.85 16.60
C MET A 1 33.15 28.60 15.78
N LEU A 2 34.43 28.24 15.61
CA LEU A 2 34.88 27.04 14.90
C LEU A 2 34.39 25.80 15.66
N ARG A 3 33.40 25.08 15.14
CA ARG A 3 33.08 23.72 15.59
C ARG A 3 34.18 22.80 15.06
N ASN A 4 35.09 22.38 15.94
CA ASN A 4 35.91 21.20 15.72
C ASN A 4 34.97 19.99 15.59
N LYS A 5 34.59 19.64 14.35
CA LYS A 5 34.02 18.33 14.03
C LYS A 5 35.12 17.31 14.36
N MET A 6 34.94 16.55 15.44
CA MET A 6 35.68 15.30 15.61
C MET A 6 35.42 14.47 14.36
N LYS A 7 36.48 14.20 13.58
CA LYS A 7 36.46 13.23 12.49
C LYS A 7 36.21 11.86 13.09
N TYR A 8 34.95 11.49 13.26
CA TYR A 8 34.59 10.09 13.26
C TYR A 8 35.01 9.53 11.90
N THR A 9 35.68 8.38 11.89
CA THR A 9 36.11 7.72 10.66
C THR A 9 34.88 7.30 9.85
N THR A 10 34.44 8.21 8.98
CA THR A 10 33.40 8.05 7.96
C THR A 10 33.98 7.37 6.71
N ASP A 11 34.79 6.33 6.92
CA ASP A 11 35.49 5.64 5.84
C ASP A 11 34.52 4.71 5.12
N CYS A 12 34.19 5.07 3.88
CA CYS A 12 33.48 4.24 2.92
C CYS A 12 34.25 2.92 2.72
N LYS A 13 33.61 1.78 3.01
CA LYS A 13 34.30 0.48 2.96
C LYS A 13 34.26 -0.08 1.55
N ILE A 14 35.41 -0.54 1.06
CA ILE A 14 35.47 -1.34 -0.18
C ILE A 14 35.09 -2.78 0.16
N ILE A 15 34.13 -3.34 -0.57
CA ILE A 15 33.66 -4.71 -0.37
C ILE A 15 34.30 -5.62 -1.43
N GLU A 16 35.16 -6.53 -1.00
CA GLU A 16 35.87 -7.43 -1.90
C GLU A 16 34.95 -8.53 -2.45
N ILE A 17 34.28 -8.27 -3.58
CA ILE A 17 33.35 -9.23 -4.19
C ILE A 17 33.90 -9.96 -5.41
N LEU A 18 34.92 -9.40 -6.10
CA LEU A 18 35.31 -9.87 -7.43
C LEU A 18 35.71 -11.34 -7.50
N ASN A 19 36.25 -11.91 -6.43
CA ASN A 19 36.76 -13.29 -6.40
C ASN A 19 36.01 -14.20 -5.42
N LEU A 20 34.89 -13.75 -4.87
CA LEU A 20 34.10 -14.56 -3.94
C LEU A 20 33.44 -15.74 -4.66
N SER A 21 33.40 -16.89 -3.99
CA SER A 21 32.59 -18.05 -4.40
C SER A 21 31.10 -17.79 -4.19
N ASP A 22 30.26 -18.69 -4.71
CA ASP A 22 28.81 -18.62 -4.56
C ASP A 22 28.40 -18.63 -3.08
N GLU A 23 29.03 -19.47 -2.26
CA GLU A 23 28.79 -19.55 -0.82
C GLU A 23 29.18 -18.25 -0.12
N GLN A 24 30.32 -17.68 -0.48
CA GLN A 24 30.81 -16.42 0.09
C GLN A 24 29.94 -15.22 -0.30
N LEU A 25 29.38 -15.20 -1.52
CA LEU A 25 28.42 -14.18 -1.94
C LEU A 25 27.13 -14.24 -1.12
N ILE A 26 26.60 -15.44 -0.87
CA ILE A 26 25.41 -15.62 -0.03
C ILE A 26 25.71 -15.19 1.41
N GLU A 27 26.86 -15.59 1.95
CA GLU A 27 27.28 -15.20 3.30
C GLU A 27 27.39 -13.68 3.44
N LEU A 28 27.99 -13.01 2.45
CA LEU A 28 28.07 -11.54 2.40
C LEU A 28 26.69 -10.89 2.42
N SER A 29 25.77 -11.39 1.59
CA SER A 29 24.39 -10.87 1.54
C SER A 29 23.65 -11.04 2.86
N ARG A 30 23.82 -12.18 3.54
CA ARG A 30 23.21 -12.42 4.85
C ARG A 30 23.82 -11.54 5.94
N LYS A 31 25.15 -11.47 6.00
CA LYS A 31 25.87 -10.72 7.03
C LYS A 31 25.57 -9.22 7.00
N ASN A 32 25.36 -8.67 5.81
CA ASN A 32 25.06 -7.26 5.61
C ASN A 32 23.56 -6.97 5.42
N VAL A 33 22.67 -7.95 5.63
CA VAL A 33 21.20 -7.76 5.56
C VAL A 33 20.74 -7.19 4.21
N LEU A 34 21.43 -7.57 3.12
CA LEU A 34 21.13 -7.06 1.77
C LEU A 34 19.89 -7.72 1.16
N SER A 35 19.53 -8.91 1.65
CA SER A 35 18.42 -9.72 1.13
C SER A 35 18.49 -9.98 -0.38
N LEU A 36 19.71 -10.06 -0.95
CA LEU A 36 19.95 -10.40 -2.35
C LEU A 36 20.14 -11.92 -2.51
N SER A 37 19.48 -12.48 -3.51
CA SER A 37 19.65 -13.87 -3.95
C SER A 37 21.03 -14.10 -4.58
N LEU A 38 21.43 -15.37 -4.74
CA LEU A 38 22.69 -15.71 -5.39
C LEU A 38 22.78 -15.16 -6.82
N GLU A 39 21.69 -15.21 -7.58
CA GLU A 39 21.66 -14.71 -8.97
C GLU A 39 21.85 -13.19 -9.02
N GLU A 40 21.22 -12.46 -8.10
CA GLU A 40 21.40 -11.01 -7.95
C GLU A 40 22.84 -10.68 -7.55
N MET A 41 23.39 -11.37 -6.54
CA MET A 41 24.78 -11.19 -6.10
C MET A 41 25.79 -11.50 -7.21
N LYS A 42 25.55 -12.54 -8.02
CA LYS A 42 26.36 -12.83 -9.22
C LYS A 42 26.26 -11.72 -10.25
N THR A 43 25.07 -11.17 -10.45
CA THR A 43 24.86 -10.07 -11.40
C THR A 43 25.61 -8.81 -10.97
N VAL A 44 25.57 -8.49 -9.67
CA VAL A 44 26.39 -7.43 -9.05
C VAL A 44 27.88 -7.71 -9.23
N GLN A 45 28.35 -8.91 -8.87
CA GLN A 45 29.74 -9.31 -9.04
C GLN A 45 30.21 -9.16 -10.49
N ASN A 46 29.40 -9.59 -11.45
CA ASN A 46 29.72 -9.50 -12.87
C ASN A 46 29.79 -8.06 -13.37
N TYR A 47 28.91 -7.17 -12.87
CA TYR A 47 28.98 -5.74 -13.18
C TYR A 47 30.30 -5.13 -12.70
N PHE A 48 30.68 -5.35 -11.45
CA PHE A 48 31.93 -4.83 -10.88
C PHE A 48 33.19 -5.49 -11.48
N LYS A 49 33.12 -6.76 -11.89
CA LYS A 49 34.17 -7.42 -12.70
C LYS A 49 34.41 -6.70 -14.01
N LYS A 50 33.35 -6.29 -14.72
CA LYS A 50 33.47 -5.52 -15.97
C LYS A 50 34.09 -4.14 -15.74
N LEU A 51 33.75 -3.50 -14.61
CA LEU A 51 34.36 -2.22 -14.19
C LEU A 51 35.79 -2.37 -13.65
N LYS A 52 36.28 -3.60 -13.44
CA LYS A 52 37.62 -3.92 -12.90
C LYS A 52 37.90 -3.25 -11.56
N ARG A 53 36.89 -3.12 -10.70
CA ARG A 53 37.00 -2.59 -9.34
C ARG A 53 36.01 -3.27 -8.41
N ASN A 54 36.31 -3.28 -7.12
CA ASN A 54 35.33 -3.64 -6.11
C ASN A 54 34.32 -2.49 -5.90
N PRO A 55 33.08 -2.80 -5.50
CA PRO A 55 32.12 -1.80 -5.05
C PRO A 55 32.48 -1.25 -3.68
N THR A 56 31.92 -0.08 -3.38
CA THR A 56 31.80 0.42 -2.01
C THR A 56 30.59 -0.18 -1.28
N ASP A 57 30.56 -0.06 0.04
CA ASP A 57 29.40 -0.44 0.87
C ASP A 57 28.13 0.28 0.42
N ILE A 58 28.19 1.61 0.22
CA ILE A 58 27.08 2.42 -0.26
C ILE A 58 26.58 1.99 -1.65
N GLU A 59 27.47 1.53 -2.53
CA GLU A 59 27.12 1.01 -3.85
C GLU A 59 26.31 -0.29 -3.77
N ILE A 60 26.74 -1.22 -2.91
CA ILE A 60 26.02 -2.47 -2.68
C ILE A 60 24.68 -2.20 -1.98
N GLU A 61 24.65 -1.34 -0.97
CA GLU A 61 23.43 -0.96 -0.26
C GLU A 61 22.42 -0.30 -1.21
N THR A 62 22.88 0.59 -2.09
CA THR A 62 22.05 1.22 -3.13
C THR A 62 21.38 0.17 -4.03
N VAL A 63 22.15 -0.84 -4.47
CA VAL A 63 21.60 -1.93 -5.28
C VAL A 63 20.62 -2.78 -4.47
N ALA A 64 20.95 -3.13 -3.22
CA ALA A 64 20.10 -3.94 -2.35
C ALA A 64 18.73 -3.31 -2.12
N GLN A 65 18.69 -2.00 -1.81
CA GLN A 65 17.42 -1.28 -1.64
C GLN A 65 16.63 -1.21 -2.94
N THR A 66 17.30 -0.88 -4.05
CA THR A 66 16.65 -0.73 -5.36
C THR A 66 16.12 -2.04 -5.92
N TRP A 67 16.78 -3.17 -5.65
CA TRP A 67 16.39 -4.51 -6.11
C TRP A 67 15.61 -5.31 -5.06
N SER A 68 15.19 -4.68 -3.96
CA SER A 68 14.36 -5.32 -2.95
C SER A 68 13.00 -5.77 -3.52
N GLU A 69 12.35 -6.73 -2.86
CA GLU A 69 11.00 -7.17 -3.25
C GLU A 69 10.02 -6.01 -3.18
N HIS A 70 10.14 -5.17 -2.15
CA HIS A 70 9.32 -3.98 -1.96
C HIS A 70 9.40 -2.96 -3.11
N CYS A 71 10.56 -2.82 -3.76
CA CYS A 71 10.77 -1.83 -4.83
C CYS A 71 10.53 -2.38 -6.25
N LYS A 72 10.85 -3.65 -6.52
CA LYS A 72 10.75 -4.25 -7.87
C LYS A 72 9.63 -5.28 -8.03
N HIS A 73 8.94 -5.64 -6.95
CA HIS A 73 7.84 -6.62 -6.96
C HIS A 73 8.24 -7.92 -7.68
N LYS A 74 9.44 -8.45 -7.40
CA LYS A 74 10.13 -9.43 -8.25
C LYS A 74 9.35 -10.73 -8.39
N THR A 75 8.59 -11.11 -7.37
CA THR A 75 7.71 -12.27 -7.42
C THR A 75 6.63 -12.11 -8.48
N LEU A 76 5.96 -10.95 -8.52
CA LEU A 76 4.83 -10.72 -9.41
C LEU A 76 5.27 -10.26 -10.82
N THR A 77 6.47 -9.71 -10.93
CA THR A 77 7.07 -9.26 -12.21
C THR A 77 7.98 -10.29 -12.87
N GLY A 78 8.38 -11.33 -12.13
CA GLY A 78 9.16 -12.48 -12.60
C GLY A 78 8.36 -13.48 -13.43
N ILE A 79 9.02 -14.59 -13.78
CA ILE A 79 8.40 -15.68 -14.55
C ILE A 79 7.71 -16.64 -13.58
N ILE A 80 6.43 -16.91 -13.80
CA ILE A 80 5.65 -17.86 -13.01
C ILE A 80 5.18 -18.99 -13.91
N GLU A 81 5.63 -20.21 -13.61
CA GLU A 81 5.12 -21.44 -14.19
C GLU A 81 3.93 -21.93 -13.34
N TYR A 82 2.72 -21.64 -13.80
CA TYR A 82 1.48 -21.97 -13.11
C TYR A 82 0.92 -23.30 -13.59
N ILE A 83 0.65 -24.21 -12.66
CA ILE A 83 -0.06 -25.46 -12.87
C ILE A 83 -1.35 -25.41 -12.06
N GLU A 84 -2.48 -25.53 -12.75
CA GLU A 84 -3.78 -25.68 -12.11
C GLU A 84 -4.28 -27.12 -12.30
N GLU A 85 -4.56 -27.78 -11.19
CA GLU A 85 -5.16 -29.12 -11.16
C GLU A 85 -6.62 -28.98 -10.70
N LYS A 86 -7.56 -29.33 -11.58
CA LYS A 86 -9.00 -29.33 -11.30
C LYS A 86 -9.58 -30.66 -11.78
N ASP A 87 -10.27 -31.39 -10.89
CA ASP A 87 -10.94 -32.67 -11.19
C ASP A 87 -10.04 -33.72 -11.87
N GLY A 88 -8.74 -33.70 -11.53
CA GLY A 88 -7.72 -34.59 -12.10
C GLY A 88 -7.12 -34.10 -13.42
N GLU A 89 -7.67 -33.05 -14.04
CA GLU A 89 -7.10 -32.40 -15.21
C GLU A 89 -6.07 -31.34 -14.81
N LYS A 90 -4.92 -31.33 -15.49
CA LYS A 90 -3.84 -30.36 -15.27
C LYS A 90 -3.70 -29.42 -16.44
N THR A 91 -3.83 -28.13 -16.18
CA THR A 91 -3.49 -27.08 -17.14
C THR A 91 -2.19 -26.41 -16.73
N ARG A 92 -1.37 -26.02 -17.71
CA ARG A 92 -0.13 -25.28 -17.49
C ARG A 92 -0.19 -23.95 -18.21
N ARG A 93 0.17 -22.87 -17.52
CA ARG A 93 0.32 -21.52 -18.08
C ARG A 93 1.62 -20.89 -17.59
N ILE A 94 2.30 -20.15 -18.45
CA ILE A 94 3.49 -19.39 -18.08
C ILE A 94 3.13 -17.91 -18.12
N TYR A 95 3.38 -17.20 -17.02
CA TYR A 95 3.31 -15.75 -16.95
C TYR A 95 4.74 -15.20 -16.98
N ASN A 96 5.01 -14.21 -17.82
CA ASN A 96 6.28 -13.47 -17.85
C ASN A 96 6.26 -12.26 -16.92
N ASN A 97 5.06 -11.83 -16.53
CA ASN A 97 4.77 -10.83 -15.52
C ASN A 97 3.27 -10.93 -15.18
N LEU A 98 2.94 -11.43 -13.99
CA LEU A 98 1.55 -11.72 -13.60
C LEU A 98 0.68 -10.46 -13.63
N LEU A 99 1.16 -9.36 -13.05
CA LEU A 99 0.41 -8.10 -12.99
C LEU A 99 0.15 -7.52 -14.39
N LYS A 100 1.17 -7.54 -15.26
CA LYS A 100 1.05 -7.06 -16.65
C LYS A 100 0.06 -7.88 -17.46
N GLU A 101 -0.04 -9.18 -17.19
CA GLU A 101 -0.91 -10.11 -17.91
C GLU A 101 -2.31 -10.26 -17.31
N THR A 102 -2.57 -9.66 -16.13
CA THR A 102 -3.86 -9.68 -15.45
C THR A 102 -4.38 -8.26 -15.20
N ILE A 103 -4.05 -7.65 -14.07
CA ILE A 103 -4.57 -6.35 -13.61
C ILE A 103 -4.29 -5.22 -14.62
N PHE A 104 -3.04 -5.05 -15.05
CA PHE A 104 -2.68 -4.03 -16.03
C PHE A 104 -3.32 -4.30 -17.39
N LYS A 105 -3.37 -5.58 -17.80
CA LYS A 105 -4.00 -5.98 -19.06
C LYS A 105 -5.47 -5.59 -19.08
N ALA A 106 -6.21 -5.85 -18.00
CA ALA A 106 -7.60 -5.44 -17.88
C ALA A 106 -7.75 -3.93 -18.04
N ALA A 107 -6.97 -3.13 -17.32
CA ALA A 107 -7.02 -1.67 -17.42
C ALA A 107 -6.72 -1.15 -18.84
N VAL A 108 -5.70 -1.71 -19.51
CA VAL A 108 -5.33 -1.35 -20.89
C VAL A 108 -6.43 -1.70 -21.89
N GLU A 109 -6.99 -2.90 -21.80
CA GLU A 109 -8.04 -3.35 -22.71
C GLU A 109 -9.36 -2.61 -22.51
N LEU A 110 -9.68 -2.21 -21.28
CA LEU A 110 -10.85 -1.37 -21.00
C LEU A 110 -10.67 0.06 -21.52
N SER A 111 -9.43 0.56 -21.54
CA SER A 111 -9.02 1.81 -22.18
C SER A 111 -9.93 3.01 -21.87
N LYS A 112 -10.33 3.13 -20.60
CA LYS A 112 -11.23 4.19 -20.15
C LYS A 112 -10.51 5.55 -20.25
N LYS A 113 -11.01 6.43 -21.12
CA LYS A 113 -10.42 7.76 -21.38
C LYS A 113 -10.34 8.66 -20.14
N TRP A 114 -11.23 8.44 -19.18
CA TRP A 114 -11.25 9.16 -17.92
C TRP A 114 -10.21 8.65 -16.92
N CYS A 115 -9.50 7.55 -17.18
CA CYS A 115 -8.31 7.19 -16.40
C CYS A 115 -7.11 7.99 -16.89
N LEU A 116 -6.63 8.93 -16.07
CA LEU A 116 -5.63 9.92 -16.45
C LEU A 116 -4.19 9.42 -16.22
N SER A 117 -3.96 8.67 -15.14
CA SER A 117 -2.67 8.06 -14.82
C SER A 117 -2.90 6.71 -14.13
N ILE A 118 -2.37 5.62 -14.70
CA ILE A 118 -2.58 4.26 -14.20
C ILE A 118 -1.22 3.56 -14.14
N PHE A 119 -0.82 3.04 -12.97
CA PHE A 119 0.44 2.32 -12.74
C PHE A 119 1.72 3.04 -13.27
N LYS A 120 1.75 4.37 -13.22
CA LYS A 120 2.86 5.21 -13.69
C LYS A 120 3.55 6.03 -12.61
N ASP A 121 2.85 6.22 -11.49
CA ASP A 121 3.20 7.17 -10.45
C ASP A 121 2.73 6.61 -9.09
N ASN A 122 2.99 7.32 -7.99
CA ASN A 122 2.72 6.85 -6.62
C ASN A 122 1.25 6.51 -6.37
N ALA A 123 0.32 7.08 -7.14
CA ALA A 123 -1.11 6.83 -7.06
C ALA A 123 -1.77 6.74 -8.45
N GLY A 124 -2.92 6.08 -8.52
CA GLY A 124 -3.75 6.04 -9.72
C GLY A 124 -4.65 7.29 -9.77
N ILE A 125 -4.86 7.87 -10.95
CA ILE A 125 -5.64 9.10 -11.14
C ILE A 125 -6.78 8.88 -12.15
N ILE A 126 -7.99 9.25 -11.75
CA ILE A 126 -9.17 9.30 -12.62
C ILE A 126 -9.68 10.73 -12.77
N GLU A 127 -10.49 10.99 -13.80
CA GLU A 127 -11.12 12.28 -14.04
C GLU A 127 -12.23 12.56 -13.03
N PHE A 128 -12.23 13.77 -12.45
CA PHE A 128 -13.35 14.30 -11.67
C PHE A 128 -14.25 15.19 -12.53
N ASP A 129 -13.64 16.13 -13.24
CA ASP A 129 -14.27 17.06 -14.17
C ASP A 129 -13.31 17.45 -15.31
N SER A 130 -13.63 18.47 -16.08
CA SER A 130 -12.80 18.92 -17.21
C SER A 130 -11.40 19.39 -16.81
N GLU A 131 -11.21 19.89 -15.59
CA GLU A 131 -9.98 20.55 -15.13
C GLU A 131 -9.27 19.79 -14.01
N ASN A 132 -9.95 18.87 -13.33
CA ASN A 132 -9.46 18.19 -12.13
C ASN A 132 -9.52 16.66 -12.28
N GLY A 133 -8.56 15.98 -11.65
CA GLY A 133 -8.54 14.55 -11.41
C GLY A 133 -8.51 14.21 -9.92
N ILE A 134 -8.76 12.95 -9.59
CA ILE A 134 -8.67 12.42 -8.23
C ILE A 134 -7.67 11.28 -8.22
N ALA A 135 -6.69 11.41 -7.33
CA ALA A 135 -5.69 10.40 -7.05
C ALA A 135 -6.12 9.54 -5.86
N PHE A 136 -5.88 8.23 -5.94
CA PHE A 136 -6.11 7.32 -4.82
C PHE A 136 -5.02 6.25 -4.76
N LYS A 137 -4.60 5.96 -3.53
CA LYS A 137 -3.58 4.96 -3.21
C LYS A 137 -3.95 4.30 -1.88
N VAL A 138 -3.65 3.01 -1.80
CA VAL A 138 -3.69 2.21 -0.59
C VAL A 138 -2.33 1.52 -0.48
N GLU A 139 -1.80 1.47 0.74
CA GLU A 139 -0.54 0.83 1.09
C GLU A 139 -0.76 -0.10 2.29
N THR A 140 0.24 -0.94 2.56
CA THR A 140 0.23 -1.89 3.69
C THR A 140 1.43 -1.66 4.59
N HIS A 141 1.26 -1.83 5.90
CA HIS A 141 2.35 -1.66 6.87
C HIS A 141 2.39 -2.78 7.92
N ASN A 142 2.33 -4.03 7.44
CA ASN A 142 2.06 -5.24 8.23
C ASN A 142 3.17 -5.59 9.23
N HIS A 143 4.38 -5.93 8.77
CA HIS A 143 5.47 -6.38 9.66
C HIS A 143 5.88 -5.35 10.70
N PRO A 144 6.04 -4.05 10.37
CA PRO A 144 6.39 -3.07 11.40
C PRO A 144 5.27 -2.91 12.43
N SER A 145 4.00 -3.03 12.01
CA SER A 145 2.86 -3.01 12.94
C SER A 145 2.76 -4.28 13.80
N ALA A 146 3.36 -5.39 13.37
CA ALA A 146 3.48 -6.58 14.19
C ALA A 146 4.50 -6.39 15.34
N LEU A 147 5.58 -5.65 15.09
CA LEU A 147 6.69 -5.42 16.04
C LEU A 147 6.43 -4.25 16.98
N GLU A 148 6.07 -3.09 16.43
CA GLU A 148 5.73 -1.87 17.15
C GLU A 148 4.43 -1.29 16.56
N PRO A 149 3.26 -1.71 17.08
CA PRO A 149 1.97 -1.42 16.47
C PRO A 149 1.62 0.06 16.30
N TYR A 150 2.05 0.91 17.24
CA TYR A 150 1.73 2.34 17.19
C TYR A 150 2.52 3.05 16.08
N GLY A 151 3.85 2.95 16.11
CA GLY A 151 4.75 3.55 15.16
C GLY A 151 4.55 2.99 13.76
N GLY A 152 4.46 1.67 13.62
CA GLY A 152 4.28 1.01 12.32
C GLY A 152 3.00 1.47 11.60
N SER A 153 1.88 1.57 12.30
CA SER A 153 0.63 2.03 11.70
C SER A 153 0.62 3.54 11.44
N ALA A 154 1.22 4.33 12.34
CA ALA A 154 1.36 5.77 12.18
C ALA A 154 2.21 6.14 10.94
N THR A 155 3.33 5.44 10.72
CA THR A 155 4.15 5.63 9.52
C THR A 155 3.48 5.05 8.27
N GLY A 156 2.64 4.01 8.41
CA GLY A 156 1.80 3.50 7.34
C GLY A 156 0.85 4.55 6.76
N ILE A 157 0.06 5.21 7.62
CA ILE A 157 -0.85 6.27 7.17
C ILE A 157 -0.08 7.52 6.69
N GLY A 158 1.02 7.89 7.34
CA GLY A 158 1.88 9.00 6.88
C GLY A 158 2.49 8.74 5.51
N GLY A 159 2.98 7.53 5.26
CA GLY A 159 3.54 7.11 3.97
C GLY A 159 2.54 7.29 2.82
N VAL A 160 1.33 6.75 2.97
CA VAL A 160 0.32 6.86 1.90
C VAL A 160 -0.21 8.30 1.72
N ILE A 161 -0.19 9.13 2.76
CA ILE A 161 -0.44 10.57 2.59
C ILE A 161 0.65 11.18 1.71
N ARG A 162 1.93 10.86 1.94
CA ARG A 162 3.03 11.32 1.10
C ARG A 162 2.96 10.80 -0.33
N ASP A 163 2.44 9.59 -0.57
CA ASP A 163 2.18 9.11 -1.94
C ASP A 163 1.24 10.05 -2.69
N ILE A 164 0.19 10.54 -2.03
CA ILE A 164 -0.75 11.51 -2.60
C ILE A 164 -0.13 12.91 -2.74
N LEU A 165 0.82 13.29 -1.87
CA LEU A 165 1.62 14.50 -2.06
C LEU A 165 2.68 14.35 -3.16
N GLY A 166 3.09 13.12 -3.43
CA GLY A 166 4.09 12.74 -4.42
C GLY A 166 3.50 12.58 -5.82
N VAL A 167 2.23 12.18 -5.97
CA VAL A 167 1.62 11.95 -7.29
C VAL A 167 1.49 13.24 -8.11
N GLY A 168 1.87 13.19 -9.39
CA GLY A 168 1.99 14.37 -10.25
C GLY A 168 2.89 15.43 -9.62
N LEU A 169 2.45 16.69 -9.62
CA LEU A 169 3.13 17.76 -8.87
C LEU A 169 2.52 17.95 -7.47
N GLY A 170 1.78 16.95 -6.96
CA GLY A 170 1.17 16.91 -5.64
C GLY A 170 -0.34 17.11 -5.68
N ALA A 171 -1.07 16.06 -5.30
CA ALA A 171 -2.51 16.13 -5.07
C ALA A 171 -2.78 16.64 -3.65
N LYS A 172 -3.91 17.32 -3.44
CA LYS A 172 -4.34 17.76 -2.11
C LYS A 172 -5.15 16.64 -1.46
N PRO A 173 -4.68 16.03 -0.35
CA PRO A 173 -5.44 15.00 0.36
C PRO A 173 -6.80 15.52 0.85
N LEU A 174 -7.84 14.70 0.66
CA LEU A 174 -9.22 15.00 1.05
C LEU A 174 -9.76 14.03 2.09
N ALA A 175 -9.35 12.76 2.03
CA ALA A 175 -9.85 11.72 2.92
C ALA A 175 -8.88 10.54 3.02
N ASN A 176 -8.90 9.87 4.17
CA ASN A 176 -8.22 8.62 4.44
C ASN A 176 -9.24 7.46 4.54
N THR A 177 -8.78 6.24 4.32
CA THR A 177 -9.50 5.00 4.62
C THR A 177 -8.56 4.01 5.31
N ASP A 178 -9.09 3.15 6.17
CA ASP A 178 -8.31 2.13 6.86
C ASP A 178 -9.03 0.79 6.96
N VAL A 179 -8.31 -0.29 6.70
CA VAL A 179 -8.84 -1.64 6.85
C VAL A 179 -7.83 -2.46 7.63
N PHE A 180 -8.28 -3.18 8.65
CA PHE A 180 -7.39 -3.95 9.50
C PHE A 180 -7.82 -5.41 9.64
N CYS A 181 -6.84 -6.32 9.63
CA CYS A 181 -7.04 -7.71 9.99
C CYS A 181 -6.23 -8.05 11.24
N PHE A 182 -6.89 -8.57 12.28
CA PHE A 182 -6.27 -8.91 13.57
C PHE A 182 -6.60 -10.34 14.02
N GLY A 183 -5.78 -10.89 14.92
CA GLY A 183 -6.19 -12.04 15.72
C GLY A 183 -7.27 -11.68 16.76
N ASP A 184 -7.87 -12.69 17.39
CA ASP A 184 -8.88 -12.48 18.42
C ASP A 184 -8.35 -11.62 19.60
N PRO A 185 -8.92 -10.42 19.86
CA PRO A 185 -8.49 -9.54 20.95
C PRO A 185 -8.80 -10.10 22.34
N ASP A 186 -9.67 -11.10 22.47
CA ASP A 186 -10.02 -11.75 23.73
C ASP A 186 -9.39 -13.14 23.87
N MET A 187 -8.40 -13.45 23.01
CA MET A 187 -7.58 -14.65 23.10
C MET A 187 -6.95 -14.78 24.51
N GLU A 188 -6.98 -15.99 25.07
CA GLU A 188 -6.30 -16.28 26.33
C GLU A 188 -4.79 -16.06 26.22
N PRO A 189 -4.13 -15.35 27.18
CA PRO A 189 -2.71 -15.04 27.08
C PRO A 189 -1.81 -16.28 26.91
N SER A 190 -2.22 -17.44 27.41
CA SER A 190 -1.49 -18.71 27.28
C SER A 190 -1.50 -19.30 25.86
N LYS A 191 -2.41 -18.85 24.98
CA LYS A 191 -2.50 -19.27 23.58
C LYS A 191 -1.63 -18.41 22.64
N VAL A 192 -1.21 -17.22 23.10
CA VAL A 192 -0.32 -16.35 22.33
C VAL A 192 1.10 -16.93 22.39
N PRO A 193 1.73 -17.25 21.26
CA PRO A 193 3.10 -17.74 21.24
C PRO A 193 4.08 -16.77 21.91
N GLU A 194 5.12 -17.32 22.56
CA GLU A 194 6.16 -16.49 23.20
C GLU A 194 6.78 -15.49 22.21
N ARG A 195 7.10 -14.28 22.70
CA ARG A 195 7.67 -13.16 21.93
C ARG A 195 6.75 -12.52 20.88
N MET A 196 5.49 -12.96 20.75
CA MET A 196 4.47 -12.21 20.02
C MET A 196 3.73 -11.24 20.95
N HIS A 197 3.28 -10.11 20.40
CA HIS A 197 2.34 -9.26 21.11
C HIS A 197 0.94 -9.88 21.09
N HIS A 198 0.21 -9.71 22.19
CA HIS A 198 -1.19 -10.09 22.27
C HIS A 198 -2.01 -9.36 21.19
N PRO A 199 -2.97 -9.99 20.47
CA PRO A 199 -3.74 -9.33 19.42
C PRO A 199 -4.44 -8.04 19.88
N LYS A 200 -4.99 -8.03 21.11
CA LYS A 200 -5.50 -6.82 21.78
C LYS A 200 -4.51 -5.65 21.84
N ARG A 201 -3.23 -5.92 22.11
CA ARG A 201 -2.17 -4.89 22.14
C ARG A 201 -1.90 -4.36 20.73
N ILE A 202 -1.84 -5.26 19.75
CA ILE A 202 -1.66 -4.92 18.34
C ILE A 202 -2.80 -4.02 17.87
N ALA A 203 -4.06 -4.46 18.03
CA ALA A 203 -5.24 -3.72 17.60
C ALA A 203 -5.30 -2.31 18.23
N LYS A 204 -5.07 -2.19 19.55
CA LYS A 204 -5.06 -0.88 20.23
C LYS A 204 -3.95 0.04 19.74
N GLY A 205 -2.76 -0.50 19.51
CA GLY A 205 -1.62 0.29 19.04
C GLY A 205 -1.82 0.75 17.60
N VAL A 206 -2.26 -0.15 16.70
CA VAL A 206 -2.57 0.19 15.30
C VAL A 206 -3.63 1.30 15.22
N VAL A 207 -4.74 1.13 15.92
CA VAL A 207 -5.82 2.13 15.93
C VAL A 207 -5.32 3.47 16.46
N SER A 208 -4.50 3.47 17.52
CA SER A 208 -3.95 4.69 18.10
C SER A 208 -2.95 5.39 17.17
N GLY A 209 -2.11 4.63 16.46
CA GLY A 209 -1.14 5.19 15.52
C GLY A 209 -1.81 5.86 14.32
N VAL A 210 -2.78 5.17 13.68
CA VAL A 210 -3.56 5.75 12.58
C VAL A 210 -4.35 6.97 13.05
N ARG A 211 -5.00 6.90 14.21
CA ARG A 211 -5.72 8.03 14.82
C ARG A 211 -4.82 9.24 14.97
N ASP A 212 -3.71 9.06 15.68
CA ASP A 212 -2.88 10.18 16.12
C ASP A 212 -2.19 10.85 14.94
N TYR A 213 -1.80 10.09 13.91
CA TYR A 213 -1.21 10.65 12.71
C TYR A 213 -2.25 11.34 11.81
N GLY A 214 -3.33 10.64 11.44
CA GLY A 214 -4.38 11.16 10.55
C GLY A 214 -5.07 12.40 11.10
N ASN A 215 -5.46 12.38 12.38
CA ASN A 215 -6.12 13.52 13.02
C ASN A 215 -5.20 14.74 13.08
N ARG A 216 -3.91 14.57 13.39
CA ARG A 216 -2.93 15.69 13.43
C ARG A 216 -2.60 16.24 12.05
N MET A 217 -2.72 15.42 11.00
CA MET A 217 -2.65 15.87 9.61
C MET A 217 -3.88 16.68 9.19
N GLY A 218 -4.99 16.57 9.92
CA GLY A 218 -6.25 17.23 9.56
C GLY A 218 -6.85 16.67 8.27
N ILE A 219 -6.73 15.35 8.08
CA ILE A 219 -7.35 14.60 6.98
C ILE A 219 -8.32 13.61 7.62
N PRO A 220 -9.62 13.65 7.27
CA PRO A 220 -10.61 12.79 7.90
C PRO A 220 -10.44 11.33 7.44
N THR A 221 -10.57 10.37 8.34
CA THR A 221 -10.69 8.94 7.98
C THR A 221 -12.16 8.62 7.75
N VAL A 222 -12.59 8.43 6.50
CA VAL A 222 -14.02 8.50 6.12
C VAL A 222 -14.73 7.16 6.01
N ASN A 223 -14.01 6.06 5.91
CA ASN A 223 -14.55 4.69 5.95
C ASN A 223 -13.44 3.69 6.27
N GLY A 224 -13.83 2.46 6.61
CA GLY A 224 -12.90 1.39 6.92
C GLY A 224 -13.58 0.06 7.20
N ALA A 225 -12.81 -0.97 7.54
CA ALA A 225 -13.31 -2.29 7.88
C ALA A 225 -12.39 -3.03 8.85
N LEU A 226 -12.94 -4.00 9.59
CA LEU A 226 -12.18 -4.91 10.44
C LEU A 226 -12.49 -6.35 10.06
N CYS A 227 -11.45 -7.18 10.03
CA CYS A 227 -11.57 -8.63 9.99
C CYS A 227 -10.79 -9.26 11.14
N PHE A 228 -11.38 -10.26 11.79
CA PHE A 228 -10.76 -11.04 12.85
C PHE A 228 -10.59 -12.49 12.42
N ASP A 229 -9.35 -12.96 12.52
CA ASP A 229 -8.97 -14.35 12.31
C ASP A 229 -7.68 -14.68 13.05
N ASP A 230 -7.61 -15.83 13.71
CA ASP A 230 -6.42 -16.26 14.44
C ASP A 230 -5.18 -16.39 13.54
N GLY A 231 -5.35 -16.58 12.23
CA GLY A 231 -4.25 -16.56 11.28
C GLY A 231 -3.52 -15.21 11.19
N TYR A 232 -4.14 -14.10 11.63
CA TYR A 232 -3.53 -12.77 11.70
C TYR A 232 -2.91 -12.43 13.07
N MET A 233 -2.87 -13.38 14.02
CA MET A 233 -2.36 -13.08 15.37
C MET A 233 -0.88 -12.69 15.39
N ALA A 234 -0.07 -13.29 14.50
CA ALA A 234 1.37 -13.05 14.41
C ALA A 234 1.72 -11.93 13.44
N ASN A 235 0.93 -11.79 12.37
CA ASN A 235 1.09 -10.79 11.33
C ASN A 235 -0.28 -10.13 11.10
N PRO A 236 -0.54 -8.97 11.71
CA PRO A 236 -1.73 -8.20 11.40
C PRO A 236 -1.64 -7.65 9.98
N LEU A 237 -2.79 -7.42 9.35
CA LEU A 237 -2.83 -6.67 8.09
C LEU A 237 -3.27 -5.25 8.40
N VAL A 238 -2.46 -4.29 7.99
CA VAL A 238 -2.69 -2.87 8.23
C VAL A 238 -2.71 -2.13 6.91
N TYR A 239 -3.91 -1.97 6.35
CA TYR A 239 -4.15 -1.23 5.12
C TYR A 239 -4.47 0.23 5.44
N CYS A 240 -3.73 1.15 4.84
CA CYS A 240 -3.98 2.59 4.95
C CYS A 240 -4.11 3.17 3.54
N GLY A 241 -5.15 3.96 3.30
CA GLY A 241 -5.39 4.63 2.03
C GLY A 241 -5.61 6.12 2.18
N THR A 242 -5.21 6.87 1.15
CA THR A 242 -5.46 8.31 1.07
C THR A 242 -5.90 8.67 -0.34
N MET A 243 -6.94 9.48 -0.43
CA MET A 243 -7.45 10.06 -1.67
C MET A 243 -7.18 11.57 -1.69
N GLY A 244 -6.79 12.10 -2.85
CA GLY A 244 -6.56 13.52 -3.05
C GLY A 244 -7.02 14.03 -4.41
N ILE A 245 -7.20 15.35 -4.53
CA ILE A 245 -7.61 16.01 -5.76
C ILE A 245 -6.45 16.78 -6.40
N ILE A 246 -6.32 16.72 -7.72
CA ILE A 246 -5.20 17.29 -8.46
C ILE A 246 -5.70 18.01 -9.73
N PRO A 247 -5.20 19.21 -10.05
CA PRO A 247 -5.45 19.83 -11.36
C PRO A 247 -4.81 19.00 -12.48
N LYS A 248 -5.51 18.85 -13.61
CA LYS A 248 -5.03 18.01 -14.74
C LYS A 248 -3.71 18.48 -15.33
N ASP A 249 -3.47 19.78 -15.34
CA ASP A 249 -2.20 20.38 -15.81
C ASP A 249 -1.03 20.18 -14.83
N LYS A 250 -1.27 19.49 -13.70
CA LYS A 250 -0.26 19.12 -12.69
C LYS A 250 -0.03 17.62 -12.59
N ILE A 251 -0.62 16.81 -13.47
CA ILE A 251 -0.45 15.34 -13.45
C ILE A 251 0.92 14.92 -13.98
N GLU A 252 1.41 15.57 -15.04
CA GLU A 252 2.67 15.16 -15.68
C GLU A 252 3.90 15.64 -14.89
N LYS A 253 4.81 14.71 -14.64
CA LYS A 253 6.12 14.96 -14.03
C LYS A 253 7.20 15.01 -15.09
N LYS A 254 8.21 15.85 -14.89
CA LYS A 254 9.41 15.84 -15.74
C LYS A 254 10.65 16.24 -14.97
N VAL A 255 11.67 15.39 -14.99
CA VAL A 255 13.02 15.75 -14.56
C VAL A 255 13.83 16.15 -15.78
N SER A 256 14.56 17.26 -15.69
CA SER A 256 15.49 17.72 -16.72
C SER A 256 16.91 17.82 -16.17
N SER A 257 17.90 17.59 -17.02
CA SER A 257 19.30 17.84 -16.65
C SER A 257 19.48 19.29 -16.21
N GLY A 258 20.22 19.49 -15.12
CA GLY A 258 20.42 20.77 -14.45
C GLY A 258 19.34 21.15 -13.44
N ASP A 259 18.24 20.37 -13.32
CA ASP A 259 17.32 20.55 -12.20
C ASP A 259 18.04 20.23 -10.88
N LEU A 260 17.82 21.07 -9.88
CA LEU A 260 18.40 20.93 -8.55
C LEU A 260 17.61 19.93 -7.71
N ILE A 261 18.33 19.10 -6.94
CA ILE A 261 17.74 18.14 -6.00
C ILE A 261 17.51 18.85 -4.67
N LEU A 262 16.25 19.01 -4.28
CA LEU A 262 15.84 19.63 -3.02
C LEU A 262 15.17 18.58 -2.12
N VAL A 263 15.66 18.42 -0.90
CA VAL A 263 15.00 17.64 0.16
C VAL A 263 14.24 18.57 1.07
N VAL A 264 12.98 18.26 1.34
CA VAL A 264 12.09 19.07 2.19
C VAL A 264 11.50 18.21 3.29
N GLY A 265 11.42 18.75 4.51
CA GLY A 265 10.69 18.16 5.63
C GLY A 265 11.59 17.66 6.75
N GLY A 266 11.44 16.38 7.12
CA GLY A 266 12.14 15.74 8.23
C GLY A 266 13.67 15.66 8.07
N ARG A 267 14.39 15.59 9.19
CA ARG A 267 15.85 15.36 9.21
C ARG A 267 16.18 13.88 9.18
N THR A 268 17.33 13.53 8.63
CA THR A 268 17.83 12.16 8.49
C THR A 268 18.50 11.65 9.77
N GLY A 269 18.08 10.48 10.26
CA GLY A 269 18.73 9.73 11.35
C GLY A 269 18.91 8.24 11.01
N ARG A 270 19.37 7.43 11.98
CA ARG A 270 19.44 5.96 11.87
C ARG A 270 18.05 5.36 12.09
N ASP A 271 17.25 5.51 11.07
CA ASP A 271 15.82 5.44 11.13
C ASP A 271 15.40 4.48 10.01
N GLY A 272 14.86 3.31 10.37
CA GLY A 272 14.44 2.30 9.40
C GLY A 272 15.54 1.84 8.44
N ILE A 273 16.81 1.84 8.89
CA ILE A 273 17.92 1.30 8.09
C ILE A 273 17.60 -0.17 7.79
N HIS A 274 17.70 -0.54 6.51
CA HIS A 274 17.31 -1.86 6.01
C HIS A 274 15.81 -2.16 6.11
N GLY A 275 14.93 -1.16 6.25
CA GLY A 275 13.48 -1.35 6.33
C GLY A 275 12.90 -2.06 5.10
N ALA A 276 13.22 -1.61 3.88
CA ALA A 276 12.75 -2.24 2.64
C ALA A 276 13.25 -3.69 2.45
N THR A 277 14.48 -3.97 2.87
CA THR A 277 15.03 -5.35 2.83
C THR A 277 14.47 -6.20 3.96
N PHE A 278 14.14 -5.61 5.12
CA PHE A 278 13.52 -6.27 6.27
C PHE A 278 12.06 -6.66 6.01
N SER A 279 11.26 -5.77 5.41
CA SER A 279 9.87 -6.07 5.02
C SER A 279 9.76 -7.15 3.93
N SER A 280 10.89 -7.44 3.26
CA SER A 280 11.00 -8.49 2.25
C SER A 280 11.38 -9.86 2.84
N VAL A 281 11.55 -9.95 4.17
CA VAL A 281 11.96 -11.18 4.88
C VAL A 281 10.88 -11.57 5.89
N LYS A 282 10.77 -12.86 6.16
CA LYS A 282 9.90 -13.41 7.20
C LYS A 282 10.28 -12.87 8.59
N LEU A 283 9.28 -12.64 9.43
CA LEU A 283 9.48 -12.35 10.85
C LEU A 283 9.87 -13.59 11.66
N ASP A 284 10.79 -13.40 12.60
CA ASP A 284 11.28 -14.42 13.52
C ASP A 284 11.60 -13.87 14.92
N GLN A 285 12.32 -14.66 15.72
CA GLN A 285 12.69 -14.32 17.09
C GLN A 285 13.81 -13.27 17.21
N GLU A 286 14.55 -13.00 16.13
CA GLU A 286 15.70 -12.09 16.09
C GLU A 286 15.32 -10.72 15.50
N SER A 287 14.09 -10.58 15.02
CA SER A 287 13.51 -9.36 14.48
C SER A 287 13.50 -8.22 15.52
N ASP A 288 14.26 -7.14 15.26
CA ASP A 288 14.44 -6.01 16.18
C ASP A 288 13.36 -4.94 15.98
N ALA A 289 12.58 -4.64 17.02
CA ALA A 289 11.56 -3.59 16.99
C ALA A 289 12.15 -2.17 16.90
N SER A 290 13.45 -1.99 17.16
CA SER A 290 14.12 -0.68 17.10
C SER A 290 14.14 -0.06 15.70
N VAL A 291 13.90 -0.86 14.65
CA VAL A 291 13.82 -0.40 13.26
C VAL A 291 12.53 0.41 12.98
N VAL A 292 11.50 0.25 13.82
CA VAL A 292 10.20 0.90 13.62
C VAL A 292 10.24 2.31 14.19
N GLN A 293 9.98 3.30 13.33
CA GLN A 293 10.01 4.70 13.71
C GLN A 293 8.65 5.21 14.21
N ILE A 294 8.71 6.31 14.95
CA ILE A 294 7.55 7.13 15.27
C ILE A 294 7.61 8.37 14.38
N GLY A 295 6.63 8.51 13.48
CA GLY A 295 6.57 9.68 12.61
C GLY A 295 6.11 10.96 13.32
N ASN A 296 6.33 12.09 12.66
CA ASN A 296 6.02 13.45 13.11
C ASN A 296 4.98 14.14 12.20
N PRO A 297 3.67 13.89 12.40
CA PRO A 297 2.61 14.40 11.53
C PRO A 297 2.55 15.94 11.48
N ILE A 298 3.07 16.64 12.49
CA ILE A 298 3.08 18.11 12.48
C ILE A 298 4.06 18.66 11.44
N ILE A 299 5.20 17.99 11.24
CA ILE A 299 6.15 18.37 10.18
C ILE A 299 5.53 18.06 8.82
N GLU A 300 4.95 16.87 8.65
CA GLU A 300 4.32 16.50 7.38
C GLU A 300 3.15 17.42 7.01
N LYS A 301 2.34 17.85 7.99
CA LYS A 301 1.27 18.82 7.77
C LYS A 301 1.81 20.14 7.23
N LYS A 302 2.90 20.65 7.80
CA LYS A 302 3.55 21.87 7.30
C LYS A 302 4.12 21.67 5.90
N VAL A 303 4.70 20.50 5.61
CA VAL A 303 5.15 20.14 4.25
C VAL A 303 3.97 20.15 3.29
N LEU A 304 2.86 19.47 3.60
CA LEU A 304 1.63 19.44 2.79
C LEU A 304 1.14 20.84 2.46
N ASP A 305 0.89 21.67 3.47
CA ASP A 305 0.29 23.00 3.28
C ASP A 305 1.19 23.91 2.43
N THR A 306 2.51 23.73 2.51
CA THR A 306 3.49 24.53 1.80
C THR A 306 3.77 24.03 0.39
N LEU A 307 3.78 22.70 0.21
CA LEU A 307 3.95 22.02 -1.08
C LEU A 307 2.83 22.43 -2.04
N ILE A 308 1.57 22.44 -1.59
CA ILE A 308 0.44 22.86 -2.43
C ILE A 308 0.61 24.30 -2.92
N LYS A 309 1.12 25.21 -2.07
CA LYS A 309 1.46 26.59 -2.50
C LYS A 309 2.59 26.62 -3.53
N ALA A 310 3.63 25.81 -3.33
CA ALA A 310 4.76 25.72 -4.26
C ALA A 310 4.36 25.13 -5.63
N ARG A 311 3.45 24.15 -5.65
CA ARG A 311 2.82 23.58 -6.85
C ARG A 311 2.08 24.63 -7.64
N ASP A 312 1.20 25.38 -6.98
CA ASP A 312 0.34 26.37 -7.63
C ASP A 312 1.15 27.54 -8.22
N LEU A 313 2.35 27.77 -7.68
CA LEU A 313 3.34 28.72 -8.20
C LEU A 313 4.30 28.13 -9.24
N ASN A 314 4.14 26.86 -9.62
CA ASN A 314 4.96 26.13 -10.59
C ASN A 314 6.47 26.18 -10.28
N LEU A 315 6.85 25.94 -9.02
CA LEU A 315 8.24 26.11 -8.58
C LEU A 315 9.16 24.91 -8.82
N TYR A 316 8.59 23.75 -9.15
CA TYR A 316 9.32 22.51 -9.40
C TYR A 316 8.68 21.74 -10.57
N ARG A 317 9.42 20.80 -11.14
CA ARG A 317 8.98 20.00 -12.30
C ARG A 317 8.69 18.53 -11.97
N SER A 318 9.18 18.06 -10.83
CA SER A 318 8.89 16.72 -10.32
C SER A 318 9.03 16.70 -8.81
N ILE A 319 8.33 15.77 -8.18
CA ILE A 319 8.38 15.48 -6.75
C ILE A 319 8.17 13.97 -6.54
N THR A 320 8.74 13.41 -5.48
CA THR A 320 8.40 12.09 -4.97
C THR A 320 8.54 12.04 -3.45
N ASP A 321 7.89 11.09 -2.80
CA ASP A 321 8.07 10.80 -1.39
C ASP A 321 9.44 10.14 -1.12
N CYS A 322 9.89 10.20 0.13
CA CYS A 322 11.10 9.52 0.58
C CYS A 322 10.72 8.48 1.62
N GLY A 323 10.23 7.33 1.15
CA GLY A 323 9.84 6.17 1.95
C GLY A 323 10.94 5.09 2.02
N ALA A 324 10.59 3.88 1.58
CA ALA A 324 11.45 2.70 1.60
C ALA A 324 12.73 2.92 0.78
N GLY A 325 13.89 2.55 1.33
CA GLY A 325 15.19 2.82 0.71
C GLY A 325 15.63 4.29 0.73
N GLY A 326 14.84 5.20 1.31
CA GLY A 326 15.27 6.56 1.61
C GLY A 326 15.59 7.42 0.38
N LEU A 327 16.71 8.15 0.45
CA LEU A 327 17.16 9.00 -0.66
C LEU A 327 17.62 8.15 -1.85
N SER A 328 18.05 6.91 -1.61
CA SER A 328 18.45 5.97 -2.65
C SER A 328 17.34 5.69 -3.65
N SER A 329 16.14 5.35 -3.18
CA SER A 329 14.98 5.15 -4.05
C SER A 329 14.51 6.49 -4.63
N ALA A 330 14.25 7.49 -3.79
CA ALA A 330 13.64 8.75 -4.23
C ALA A 330 14.46 9.49 -5.30
N VAL A 331 15.78 9.64 -5.11
CA VAL A 331 16.64 10.29 -6.11
C VAL A 331 16.94 9.35 -7.26
N GLY A 332 17.12 8.05 -6.99
CA GLY A 332 17.38 7.03 -8.01
C GLY A 332 16.25 6.92 -9.04
N GLU A 333 15.00 6.95 -8.59
CA GLU A 333 13.80 6.88 -9.44
C GLU A 333 13.59 8.18 -10.24
N LEU A 334 13.66 9.34 -9.57
CA LEU A 334 13.60 10.63 -10.27
C LEU A 334 14.70 10.77 -11.33
N GLY A 335 15.89 10.25 -11.03
CA GLY A 335 17.08 10.32 -11.87
C GLY A 335 17.23 9.20 -12.89
N GLU A 336 16.32 8.22 -12.97
CA GLU A 336 16.48 7.00 -13.78
C GLU A 336 16.87 7.31 -15.25
N LYS A 337 16.19 8.29 -15.86
CA LYS A 337 16.38 8.67 -17.27
C LYS A 337 17.50 9.71 -17.48
N THR A 338 18.00 10.31 -16.40
CA THR A 338 18.93 11.46 -16.46
C THR A 338 20.29 11.14 -15.86
N GLY A 339 20.36 10.68 -14.61
CA GLY A 339 21.54 10.71 -13.74
C GLY A 339 21.37 11.73 -12.61
N ALA A 340 22.20 11.63 -11.58
CA ALA A 340 22.19 12.51 -10.41
C ALA A 340 23.58 12.60 -9.75
N VAL A 341 23.93 13.80 -9.30
CA VAL A 341 25.05 14.04 -8.39
C VAL A 341 24.48 14.50 -7.05
N VAL A 342 24.81 13.80 -5.97
CA VAL A 342 24.32 14.08 -4.61
C VAL A 342 25.49 14.29 -3.66
N TYR A 343 25.42 15.36 -2.88
CA TYR A 343 26.33 15.71 -1.80
C TYR A 343 25.71 15.30 -0.45
N LEU A 344 26.15 14.16 0.07
CA LEU A 344 25.63 13.56 1.29
C LEU A 344 25.96 14.39 2.54
N ASP A 345 27.06 15.14 2.52
CA ASP A 345 27.47 16.06 3.60
C ASP A 345 26.54 17.27 3.77
N ARG A 346 25.66 17.52 2.79
CA ARG A 346 24.64 18.59 2.82
C ARG A 346 23.30 18.13 3.37
N VAL A 347 23.08 16.83 3.53
CA VAL A 347 21.79 16.30 3.99
C VAL A 347 21.55 16.71 5.45
N PRO A 348 20.39 17.28 5.81
CA PRO A 348 20.07 17.63 7.19
C PRO A 348 20.02 16.39 8.10
N LEU A 349 20.84 16.35 9.15
CA LEU A 349 20.91 15.21 10.08
C LEU A 349 20.25 15.53 11.43
N LYS A 350 19.62 14.52 12.06
CA LYS A 350 19.10 14.61 13.44
C LYS A 350 20.23 14.73 14.46
N TYR A 351 21.33 14.03 14.22
CA TYR A 351 22.54 13.98 15.05
C TYR A 351 23.77 13.65 14.19
N ASP A 352 24.96 14.03 14.66
CA ASP A 352 26.23 13.70 14.00
C ASP A 352 26.56 12.20 14.11
N GLY A 353 27.43 11.71 13.23
CA GLY A 353 28.01 10.36 13.34
C GLY A 353 27.35 9.26 12.52
N LEU A 354 26.46 9.61 11.57
CA LEU A 354 25.99 8.68 10.53
C LEU A 354 27.10 8.46 9.49
N CYS A 355 27.25 7.21 9.06
CA CYS A 355 28.07 6.87 7.90
C CYS A 355 27.37 7.34 6.60
N PRO A 356 28.11 7.62 5.52
CA PRO A 356 27.51 8.09 4.27
C PRO A 356 26.41 7.17 3.70
N TRP A 357 26.60 5.85 3.78
CA TRP A 357 25.56 4.90 3.34
C TRP A 357 24.32 4.97 4.23
N GLU A 358 24.46 5.15 5.56
CA GLU A 358 23.32 5.33 6.47
C GLU A 358 22.51 6.58 6.14
N ILE A 359 23.18 7.69 5.78
CA ILE A 359 22.51 8.93 5.34
C ILE A 359 21.68 8.66 4.07
N TRP A 360 22.25 7.89 3.14
CA TRP A 360 21.67 7.63 1.84
C TRP A 360 20.43 6.72 1.88
N ILE A 361 20.49 5.64 2.65
CA ILE A 361 19.42 4.63 2.71
C ILE A 361 18.45 4.81 3.88
N SER A 362 18.71 5.76 4.79
CA SER A 362 17.81 6.03 5.92
C SER A 362 16.37 6.26 5.45
N GLU A 363 15.43 5.62 6.11
CA GLU A 363 13.98 5.71 5.88
C GLU A 363 13.32 6.68 6.87
N SER A 364 14.06 7.71 7.29
CA SER A 364 13.51 8.80 8.11
C SER A 364 12.24 9.37 7.48
N GLN A 365 11.21 9.54 8.29
CA GLN A 365 9.88 9.94 7.84
C GLN A 365 9.78 11.44 7.49
N GLU A 366 8.61 11.83 6.94
CA GLU A 366 8.22 13.20 6.59
C GLU A 366 9.15 13.92 5.60
N ARG A 367 9.80 13.18 4.70
CA ARG A 367 10.70 13.74 3.68
C ARG A 367 10.11 13.61 2.28
N MET A 368 10.29 14.66 1.48
CA MET A 368 9.94 14.72 0.06
C MET A 368 11.16 15.19 -0.73
N VAL A 369 11.33 14.67 -1.95
CA VAL A 369 12.41 15.05 -2.87
C VAL A 369 11.84 15.73 -4.10
N PHE A 370 12.39 16.90 -4.45
CA PHE A 370 11.94 17.72 -5.57
C PHE A 370 13.03 17.88 -6.63
N ALA A 371 12.61 17.94 -7.89
CA ALA A 371 13.40 18.43 -9.02
C ALA A 371 13.03 19.89 -9.31
N VAL A 372 13.93 20.81 -8.98
CA VAL A 372 13.67 22.26 -8.97
C VAL A 372 14.50 22.95 -10.06
N PRO A 373 13.87 23.70 -10.98
CA PRO A 373 14.61 24.53 -11.95
C PRO A 373 15.50 25.56 -11.24
N PRO A 374 16.76 25.77 -11.67
CA PRO A 374 17.69 26.68 -11.01
C PRO A 374 17.15 28.10 -10.79
N GLU A 375 16.33 28.61 -11.71
CA GLU A 375 15.67 29.91 -11.64
C GLU A 375 14.72 30.06 -10.44
N ASN A 376 14.15 28.94 -9.95
CA ASN A 376 13.21 28.92 -8.84
C ASN A 376 13.89 28.70 -7.47
N LYS A 377 15.20 28.46 -7.45
CA LYS A 377 15.99 28.08 -6.25
C LYS A 377 15.70 28.97 -5.04
N LYS A 378 15.72 30.30 -5.23
CA LYS A 378 15.52 31.26 -4.14
C LYS A 378 14.06 31.27 -3.65
N LYS A 379 13.12 31.29 -4.59
CA LYS A 379 11.69 31.45 -4.31
C LYS A 379 11.10 30.23 -3.58
N ILE A 380 11.52 29.01 -3.95
CA ILE A 380 11.02 27.80 -3.30
C ILE A 380 11.48 27.70 -1.84
N VAL A 381 12.74 28.04 -1.56
CA VAL A 381 13.29 28.06 -0.19
C VAL A 381 12.58 29.10 0.66
N GLU A 382 12.38 30.32 0.16
CA GLU A 382 11.66 31.38 0.88
C GLU A 382 10.24 30.96 1.28
N ILE A 383 9.56 30.13 0.47
CA ILE A 383 8.20 29.65 0.76
C ILE A 383 8.23 28.60 1.88
N PHE A 384 9.13 27.62 1.83
CA PHE A 384 9.26 26.62 2.88
C PHE A 384 9.74 27.23 4.20
N GLU A 385 10.69 28.17 4.17
CA GLU A 385 11.17 28.87 5.36
C GLU A 385 10.07 29.69 6.06
N LYS A 386 9.20 30.36 5.30
CA LYS A 386 8.06 31.13 5.88
C LYS A 386 7.12 30.26 6.71
N GLU A 387 6.99 28.99 6.35
CA GLU A 387 6.15 28.01 7.04
C GLU A 387 6.97 27.17 8.03
N ASN A 388 8.22 27.57 8.31
CA ASN A 388 9.17 26.86 9.18
C ASN A 388 9.42 25.40 8.74
N VAL A 389 9.45 25.12 7.44
CA VAL A 389 9.78 23.81 6.87
C VAL A 389 11.21 23.84 6.36
N GLU A 390 12.05 22.90 6.80
CA GLU A 390 13.43 22.80 6.36
C GLU A 390 13.49 22.31 4.90
N ALA A 391 14.23 23.03 4.06
CA ALA A 391 14.35 22.75 2.63
C ALA A 391 15.82 22.92 2.21
N THR A 392 16.48 21.83 1.84
CA THR A 392 17.94 21.79 1.62
C THR A 392 18.30 21.22 0.26
N PHE A 393 19.06 22.00 -0.53
CA PHE A 393 19.59 21.53 -1.80
C PHE A 393 20.78 20.61 -1.59
N ILE A 394 20.66 19.37 -2.06
CA ILE A 394 21.67 18.33 -1.86
C ILE A 394 22.39 17.94 -3.14
N GLY A 395 22.00 18.45 -4.31
CA GLY A 395 22.59 18.00 -5.56
C GLY A 395 21.90 18.54 -6.80
N GLU A 396 22.15 17.88 -7.93
CA GLU A 396 21.54 18.18 -9.23
C GLU A 396 21.36 16.90 -10.06
N PHE A 397 20.36 16.90 -10.94
CA PHE A 397 20.17 15.87 -11.95
C PHE A 397 21.08 16.13 -13.14
N THR A 398 21.77 15.10 -13.61
CA THR A 398 22.77 15.19 -14.70
C THR A 398 22.23 14.63 -16.01
N SER A 399 23.03 14.63 -17.07
CA SER A 399 22.66 14.04 -18.37
C SER A 399 23.45 12.77 -18.74
N ASP A 400 24.32 12.30 -17.86
CA ASP A 400 25.26 11.20 -18.11
C ASP A 400 24.73 9.82 -17.70
N ARG A 401 23.49 9.77 -17.16
CA ARG A 401 22.78 8.58 -16.68
C ARG A 401 23.56 7.80 -15.62
N LYS A 402 24.27 8.51 -14.76
CA LYS A 402 25.02 7.94 -13.63
C LYS A 402 24.52 8.48 -12.30
N LEU A 403 24.57 7.63 -11.28
CA LEU A 403 24.40 8.03 -9.89
C LEU A 403 25.79 8.26 -9.28
N THR A 404 26.06 9.51 -8.92
CA THR A 404 27.30 9.93 -8.26
C THR A 404 26.99 10.44 -6.86
N LEU A 405 27.56 9.80 -5.83
CA LEU A 405 27.42 10.22 -4.44
C LEU A 405 28.76 10.76 -3.94
N ILE A 406 28.74 11.94 -3.36
CA ILE A 406 29.91 12.68 -2.87
C ILE A 406 29.74 12.95 -1.38
N TYR A 407 30.81 12.75 -0.61
CA TYR A 407 30.85 13.10 0.82
C TYR A 407 32.21 13.70 1.15
N ASP A 408 32.22 14.90 1.75
CA ASP A 408 33.45 15.64 2.10
C ASP A 408 34.45 15.81 0.92
N GLY A 409 33.93 15.87 -0.31
CA GLY A 409 34.71 16.01 -1.55
C GLY A 409 35.11 14.69 -2.21
N ASP A 410 34.98 13.55 -1.52
CA ASP A 410 35.30 12.24 -2.06
C ASP A 410 34.11 11.61 -2.80
N VAL A 411 34.37 11.04 -3.97
CA VAL A 411 33.35 10.31 -4.76
C VAL A 411 33.24 8.89 -4.22
N LEU A 412 32.10 8.57 -3.61
CA LEU A 412 31.84 7.28 -2.96
C LEU A 412 31.11 6.28 -3.85
N THR A 413 30.38 6.77 -4.85
CA THR A 413 29.54 5.97 -5.75
C THR A 413 29.69 6.52 -7.15
N ASN A 414 29.80 5.60 -8.12
CA ASN A 414 29.67 5.92 -9.53
C ASN A 414 29.10 4.68 -10.26
N ILE A 415 27.77 4.60 -10.30
CA ILE A 415 27.01 3.48 -10.87
C ILE A 415 26.16 3.98 -12.04
N ASP A 416 26.06 3.17 -13.09
CA ASP A 416 25.16 3.44 -14.22
C ASP A 416 23.69 3.22 -13.81
N MET A 417 22.82 4.22 -14.08
CA MET A 417 21.38 4.12 -13.80
C MET A 417 20.73 2.95 -14.54
N GLU A 418 21.23 2.60 -15.73
CA GLU A 418 20.75 1.46 -16.51
C GLU A 418 20.96 0.13 -15.76
N PHE A 419 22.14 -0.05 -15.16
CA PHE A 419 22.40 -1.22 -14.33
C PHE A 419 21.52 -1.21 -13.07
N LEU A 420 21.42 -0.06 -12.42
CA LEU A 420 20.66 0.07 -11.18
C LEU A 420 19.17 -0.25 -11.37
N HIS A 421 18.55 0.15 -12.49
CA HIS A 421 17.11 -0.04 -12.69
C HIS A 421 16.71 -1.25 -13.52
N ASN A 422 17.53 -1.64 -14.50
CA ASN A 422 17.24 -2.73 -15.45
C ASN A 422 18.20 -3.92 -15.34
N GLY A 423 19.15 -3.89 -14.40
CA GLY A 423 20.10 -4.98 -14.18
C GLY A 423 19.57 -6.15 -13.35
N VAL A 424 18.43 -6.02 -12.68
CA VAL A 424 17.87 -7.07 -11.82
C VAL A 424 17.49 -8.31 -12.64
N PRO A 425 17.96 -9.52 -12.27
CA PRO A 425 17.56 -10.75 -12.95
C PRO A 425 16.08 -11.07 -12.69
N LYS A 426 15.45 -11.80 -13.63
CA LYS A 426 14.05 -12.23 -13.48
C LYS A 426 14.00 -13.63 -12.89
N PRO A 427 13.56 -13.81 -11.63
CA PRO A 427 13.43 -15.14 -11.06
C PRO A 427 12.34 -15.94 -11.79
N THR A 428 12.54 -17.25 -11.87
CA THR A 428 11.50 -18.20 -12.30
C THR A 428 10.98 -18.96 -11.09
N ARG A 429 9.65 -18.99 -10.93
CA ARG A 429 8.97 -19.61 -9.79
C ARG A 429 7.91 -20.59 -10.26
N SER A 430 7.75 -21.69 -9.53
CA SER A 430 6.67 -22.65 -9.75
C SER A 430 5.47 -22.30 -8.88
N ALA A 431 4.29 -22.29 -9.47
CA ALA A 431 3.03 -22.04 -8.79
C ALA A 431 2.08 -23.21 -9.04
N LEU A 432 1.47 -23.75 -7.99
CA LEU A 432 0.58 -24.90 -8.06
C LEU A 432 -0.74 -24.55 -7.38
N CYS A 433 -1.87 -24.68 -8.08
CA CYS A 433 -3.17 -24.60 -7.44
C CYS A 433 -3.92 -25.92 -7.64
N LYS A 434 -4.33 -26.54 -6.53
CA LYS A 434 -5.26 -27.66 -6.55
C LYS A 434 -6.65 -27.13 -6.22
N VAL A 435 -7.47 -26.99 -7.26
CA VAL A 435 -8.84 -26.52 -7.10
C VAL A 435 -9.66 -27.69 -6.58
N LYS A 436 -10.14 -27.57 -5.35
CA LYS A 436 -11.14 -28.49 -4.82
C LYS A 436 -12.50 -28.03 -5.32
N GLU A 437 -13.21 -28.89 -6.04
CA GLU A 437 -14.58 -28.58 -6.41
C GLU A 437 -15.46 -28.56 -5.16
N GLU A 438 -16.17 -27.45 -4.96
CA GLU A 438 -17.09 -27.27 -3.85
C GLU A 438 -18.44 -27.89 -4.24
N THR A 439 -18.59 -29.21 -4.05
CA THR A 439 -19.77 -29.95 -4.51
C THR A 439 -20.78 -30.24 -3.39
N ILE A 440 -20.40 -30.04 -2.14
CA ILE A 440 -21.21 -30.39 -0.96
C ILE A 440 -21.49 -29.13 -0.17
N GLN A 441 -22.78 -28.81 -0.02
CA GLN A 441 -23.28 -27.85 0.96
C GLN A 441 -24.07 -28.63 2.01
N GLU A 442 -23.62 -28.60 3.27
CA GLU A 442 -24.39 -29.15 4.37
C GLU A 442 -25.72 -28.38 4.50
N SER A 443 -26.84 -29.11 4.54
CA SER A 443 -28.15 -28.54 4.80
C SER A 443 -28.23 -28.12 6.26
N VAL A 444 -28.56 -26.87 6.51
CA VAL A 444 -28.74 -26.33 7.87
C VAL A 444 -30.23 -26.11 8.07
N GLU A 445 -30.92 -27.13 8.55
CA GLU A 445 -32.30 -26.97 9.02
C GLU A 445 -32.28 -26.42 10.44
N MET A 446 -33.03 -25.35 10.66
CA MET A 446 -33.07 -24.66 11.95
C MET A 446 -34.52 -24.37 12.33
N SER A 447 -34.88 -24.71 13.56
CA SER A 447 -36.11 -24.24 14.19
C SER A 447 -36.08 -22.73 14.38
N SER A 448 -37.24 -22.10 14.59
CA SER A 448 -37.32 -20.65 14.82
C SER A 448 -36.50 -20.17 16.03
N SER A 449 -36.40 -20.99 17.08
CA SER A 449 -35.54 -20.69 18.24
C SER A 449 -34.07 -20.71 17.87
N GLU A 450 -33.62 -21.72 17.13
CA GLU A 450 -32.23 -21.82 16.68
C GLU A 450 -31.86 -20.69 15.73
N ILE A 451 -32.77 -20.27 14.85
CA ILE A 451 -32.58 -19.09 13.97
C ILE A 451 -32.36 -17.84 14.82
N SER A 452 -33.21 -17.63 15.85
CA SER A 452 -33.05 -16.49 16.74
C SER A 452 -31.72 -16.50 17.50
N GLU A 453 -31.25 -17.67 17.93
CA GLU A 453 -29.97 -17.82 18.60
C GLU A 453 -28.79 -17.59 17.66
N ALA A 454 -28.83 -18.16 16.45
CA ALA A 454 -27.78 -17.96 15.45
C ALA A 454 -27.71 -16.49 15.02
N LEU A 455 -28.85 -15.80 14.85
CA LEU A 455 -28.86 -14.37 14.55
C LEU A 455 -28.18 -13.56 15.66
N LYS A 456 -28.50 -13.82 16.93
CA LYS A 456 -27.85 -13.14 18.07
C LYS A 456 -26.35 -13.42 18.12
N ALA A 457 -25.95 -14.66 17.88
CA ALA A 457 -24.54 -15.05 17.82
C ALA A 457 -23.82 -14.36 16.65
N SER A 458 -24.42 -14.34 15.45
CA SER A 458 -23.87 -13.64 14.28
C SER A 458 -23.72 -12.15 14.52
N LEU A 459 -24.71 -11.48 15.13
CA LEU A 459 -24.62 -10.06 15.49
C LEU A 459 -23.55 -9.76 16.56
N SER A 460 -23.17 -10.77 17.34
CA SER A 460 -22.13 -10.68 18.38
C SER A 460 -20.73 -11.04 17.86
N ASP A 461 -20.62 -11.65 16.68
CA ASP A 461 -19.35 -12.01 16.06
C ASP A 461 -18.51 -10.75 15.79
N LEU A 462 -17.20 -10.80 16.07
CA LEU A 462 -16.31 -9.65 15.92
C LEU A 462 -16.25 -9.10 14.49
N ASN A 463 -16.47 -9.96 13.49
CA ASN A 463 -16.53 -9.56 12.08
C ASN A 463 -17.83 -8.81 11.74
N VAL A 464 -18.92 -9.02 12.48
CA VAL A 464 -20.25 -8.43 12.19
C VAL A 464 -20.61 -7.28 13.12
N CYS A 465 -20.23 -7.36 14.40
CA CYS A 465 -20.66 -6.43 15.44
C CYS A 465 -20.21 -4.98 15.17
N SER A 466 -20.75 -4.03 15.95
CA SER A 466 -20.46 -2.61 15.76
C SER A 466 -18.95 -2.29 15.85
N LYS A 467 -18.48 -1.48 14.90
CA LYS A 467 -17.09 -0.99 14.84
C LYS A 467 -16.92 0.41 15.45
N GLU A 468 -17.97 0.91 16.13
CA GLU A 468 -18.05 2.24 16.74
C GLU A 468 -16.85 2.60 17.63
N TRP A 469 -16.29 1.62 18.34
CA TRP A 469 -15.15 1.84 19.23
C TRP A 469 -13.90 2.34 18.51
N ILE A 470 -13.71 2.00 17.23
CA ILE A 470 -12.65 2.57 16.38
C ILE A 470 -13.13 3.88 15.79
N VAL A 471 -14.28 3.83 15.11
CA VAL A 471 -14.81 4.92 14.29
C VAL A 471 -14.83 6.23 15.08
N ARG A 472 -15.37 6.22 16.31
CA ARG A 472 -15.47 7.43 17.16
C ARG A 472 -14.14 8.03 17.62
N GLN A 473 -13.02 7.35 17.41
CA GLN A 473 -11.71 7.89 17.75
C GLN A 473 -11.12 8.74 16.63
N TYR A 474 -11.58 8.56 15.40
CA TYR A 474 -11.08 9.28 14.24
C TYR A 474 -11.88 10.55 13.97
N ASP A 475 -11.20 11.53 13.39
CA ASP A 475 -11.89 12.67 12.81
C ASP A 475 -12.53 12.26 11.47
N HIS A 476 -13.80 12.63 11.27
CA HIS A 476 -14.55 12.38 10.03
C HIS A 476 -15.03 13.67 9.36
N GLU A 477 -14.76 14.83 9.96
CA GLU A 477 -15.43 16.10 9.65
C GLU A 477 -14.47 17.24 9.33
N VAL A 478 -13.18 17.11 9.67
CA VAL A 478 -12.15 18.09 9.35
C VAL A 478 -12.18 18.37 7.85
N GLN A 479 -11.95 19.64 7.51
CA GLN A 479 -12.18 20.24 6.18
C GLN A 479 -13.66 20.45 5.80
N GLY A 480 -14.62 19.85 6.50
CA GLY A 480 -16.06 20.06 6.32
C GLY A 480 -16.63 19.51 5.01
N GLN A 481 -16.01 18.46 4.46
CA GLN A 481 -16.30 17.96 3.11
C GLN A 481 -16.93 16.55 3.08
N THR A 482 -17.11 15.87 4.22
CA THR A 482 -17.72 14.53 4.28
C THR A 482 -19.25 14.63 4.30
N VAL A 483 -19.90 14.16 3.24
CA VAL A 483 -21.37 14.12 3.08
C VAL A 483 -21.95 12.89 3.74
N ILE A 484 -21.46 11.71 3.33
CA ILE A 484 -21.81 10.44 3.96
C ILE A 484 -20.64 9.99 4.83
N LYS A 485 -20.93 9.86 6.12
CA LYS A 485 -19.98 9.51 7.19
C LYS A 485 -20.08 8.01 7.52
N PRO A 486 -19.08 7.43 8.22
CA PRO A 486 -19.12 6.03 8.65
C PRO A 486 -20.34 5.69 9.51
N LEU A 487 -20.74 6.61 10.39
CA LEU A 487 -21.94 6.49 11.21
C LEU A 487 -23.06 7.35 10.61
N GLN A 488 -24.18 6.71 10.36
CA GLN A 488 -25.41 7.26 9.82
C GLN A 488 -26.54 7.09 10.84
N GLY A 489 -27.62 7.85 10.62
CA GLY A 489 -28.78 7.80 11.49
C GLY A 489 -29.71 8.96 11.24
N ASN A 490 -30.60 9.22 12.19
CA ASN A 490 -31.50 10.37 12.12
C ASN A 490 -30.88 11.57 12.88
N ASN A 491 -31.62 12.67 12.98
CA ASN A 491 -31.14 13.89 13.66
C ASN A 491 -30.97 13.74 15.19
N VAL A 492 -31.26 12.56 15.76
CA VAL A 492 -31.24 12.28 17.21
C VAL A 492 -30.22 11.20 17.54
N GLU A 493 -30.14 10.13 16.75
CA GLU A 493 -29.23 9.00 16.93
C GLU A 493 -28.43 8.74 15.66
N VAL A 494 -27.10 8.90 15.75
CA VAL A 494 -26.14 8.65 14.65
C VAL A 494 -25.18 7.54 15.09
N SER A 495 -25.66 6.30 14.92
CA SER A 495 -24.97 5.10 15.43
C SER A 495 -25.01 3.90 14.47
N GLY A 496 -25.74 3.98 13.36
CA GLY A 496 -25.79 2.91 12.36
C GLY A 496 -24.60 2.96 11.40
N PRO A 497 -24.07 1.84 10.91
CA PRO A 497 -23.00 1.86 9.91
C PRO A 497 -23.51 2.34 8.53
N GLY A 498 -22.60 2.83 7.71
CA GLY A 498 -22.80 3.09 6.28
C GLY A 498 -21.95 2.17 5.40
N ASP A 499 -22.41 1.91 4.16
CA ASP A 499 -21.71 1.03 3.23
C ASP A 499 -20.49 1.68 2.57
N ALA A 500 -20.54 3.01 2.37
CA ALA A 500 -19.50 3.78 1.71
C ALA A 500 -19.47 5.23 2.22
N ALA A 501 -18.38 5.94 1.91
CA ALA A 501 -18.23 7.36 2.19
C ALA A 501 -18.46 8.20 0.95
N VAL A 502 -18.98 9.42 1.14
CA VAL A 502 -19.10 10.42 0.07
C VAL A 502 -18.46 11.73 0.49
N ILE A 503 -17.55 12.24 -0.35
CA ILE A 503 -16.79 13.46 -0.15
C ILE A 503 -17.24 14.52 -1.16
N PHE A 504 -17.47 15.74 -0.70
CA PHE A 504 -17.85 16.89 -1.52
C PHE A 504 -16.71 17.93 -1.55
N PRO A 505 -15.88 17.96 -2.61
CA PRO A 505 -14.65 18.76 -2.64
C PRO A 505 -14.87 20.26 -2.94
N TYR A 506 -15.92 20.88 -2.39
CA TYR A 506 -16.35 22.26 -2.73
C TYR A 506 -15.33 23.34 -2.36
N THR A 507 -14.43 23.06 -1.41
CA THR A 507 -13.38 24.01 -1.02
C THR A 507 -12.27 24.11 -2.05
N VAL A 508 -12.09 23.07 -2.87
CA VAL A 508 -11.08 23.00 -3.92
C VAL A 508 -11.69 23.29 -5.29
N VAL A 509 -12.84 22.69 -5.60
CA VAL A 509 -13.55 22.88 -6.86
C VAL A 509 -14.79 23.73 -6.61
N ARG A 510 -14.63 25.05 -6.74
CA ARG A 510 -15.71 26.02 -6.45
C ARG A 510 -16.89 25.83 -7.39
N GLY A 511 -18.10 25.80 -6.83
CA GLY A 511 -19.34 25.69 -7.59
C GLY A 511 -19.66 24.28 -8.10
N THR A 512 -18.83 23.28 -7.77
CA THR A 512 -19.14 21.88 -8.09
C THR A 512 -20.39 21.41 -7.35
N LYS A 513 -21.13 20.50 -7.97
CA LYS A 513 -22.13 19.65 -7.30
C LYS A 513 -21.64 18.21 -7.17
N LYS A 514 -20.55 17.88 -7.84
CA LYS A 514 -20.02 16.52 -7.92
C LYS A 514 -19.43 16.09 -6.58
N GLY A 515 -19.52 14.80 -6.30
CA GLY A 515 -18.92 14.15 -5.14
C GLY A 515 -18.01 13.01 -5.54
N ILE A 516 -17.29 12.49 -4.56
CA ILE A 516 -16.39 11.36 -4.71
C ILE A 516 -16.84 10.28 -3.73
N VAL A 517 -16.93 9.03 -4.19
CA VAL A 517 -17.30 7.88 -3.38
C VAL A 517 -16.11 7.01 -3.13
N LEU A 518 -15.98 6.52 -1.89
CA LEU A 518 -15.00 5.54 -1.48
C LEU A 518 -15.69 4.37 -0.77
N SER A 519 -15.35 3.15 -1.18
CA SER A 519 -15.83 1.91 -0.57
C SER A 519 -14.76 0.84 -0.61
N ASN A 520 -14.97 -0.24 0.15
CA ASN A 520 -14.05 -1.35 0.27
C ASN A 520 -14.80 -2.69 0.23
N GLY A 521 -14.10 -3.76 -0.15
CA GLY A 521 -14.56 -5.13 -0.06
C GLY A 521 -13.40 -6.06 0.34
N LEU A 522 -13.68 -7.02 1.21
CA LEU A 522 -12.67 -7.91 1.80
C LEU A 522 -13.33 -9.16 2.40
N ASN A 523 -12.90 -10.36 1.99
CA ASN A 523 -13.46 -11.60 2.55
C ASN A 523 -12.46 -12.77 2.63
N PRO A 524 -11.49 -12.74 3.57
CA PRO A 524 -10.43 -13.74 3.66
C PRO A 524 -10.91 -15.15 4.04
N GLN A 525 -12.10 -15.28 4.63
CA GLN A 525 -12.67 -16.61 4.91
C GLN A 525 -12.96 -17.37 3.61
N TYR A 526 -13.34 -16.66 2.54
CA TYR A 526 -13.47 -17.26 1.21
C TYR A 526 -12.11 -17.64 0.67
N GLY A 527 -11.06 -16.87 0.96
CA GLY A 527 -9.68 -17.12 0.53
C GLY A 527 -9.09 -18.43 1.04
N LYS A 528 -9.53 -18.88 2.23
CA LYS A 528 -9.14 -20.19 2.79
C LYS A 528 -9.68 -21.39 2.00
N ILE A 529 -10.76 -21.19 1.26
CA ILE A 529 -11.45 -22.23 0.50
C ILE A 529 -11.16 -22.07 -1.01
N ASN A 530 -11.36 -20.87 -1.54
CA ASN A 530 -11.24 -20.55 -2.96
C ASN A 530 -10.87 -19.07 -3.19
N THR A 531 -9.60 -18.82 -3.53
CA THR A 531 -9.09 -17.46 -3.74
C THR A 531 -9.64 -16.76 -4.97
N TYR A 532 -10.15 -17.49 -5.97
CA TYR A 532 -10.84 -16.88 -7.12
C TYR A 532 -12.16 -16.24 -6.67
N LYS A 533 -12.98 -17.02 -5.94
CA LYS A 533 -14.27 -16.54 -5.42
C LYS A 533 -14.11 -15.45 -4.37
N MET A 534 -13.05 -15.52 -3.55
CA MET A 534 -12.68 -14.44 -2.64
C MET A 534 -12.46 -13.12 -3.39
N ALA A 535 -11.60 -13.14 -4.41
CA ALA A 535 -11.29 -11.94 -5.18
C ALA A 535 -12.53 -11.39 -5.89
N ALA A 536 -13.34 -12.27 -6.47
CA ALA A 536 -14.61 -11.87 -7.10
C ALA A 536 -15.57 -11.24 -6.10
N SER A 537 -15.74 -11.83 -4.91
CA SER A 537 -16.59 -11.29 -3.85
C SER A 537 -16.10 -9.94 -3.35
N ALA A 538 -14.79 -9.76 -3.15
CA ALA A 538 -14.22 -8.50 -2.69
C ALA A 538 -14.44 -7.37 -3.72
N ILE A 539 -14.31 -7.69 -5.02
CA ILE A 539 -14.58 -6.72 -6.10
C ILE A 539 -16.07 -6.35 -6.13
N GLU A 540 -16.95 -7.34 -6.12
CA GLU A 540 -18.40 -7.10 -6.16
C GLU A 540 -18.89 -6.34 -4.92
N GLU A 541 -18.39 -6.67 -3.74
CA GLU A 541 -18.73 -5.97 -2.49
C GLU A 541 -18.29 -4.50 -2.53
N ALA A 542 -17.05 -4.22 -2.95
CA ALA A 542 -16.57 -2.85 -3.08
C ALA A 542 -17.45 -2.02 -4.04
N LEU A 543 -17.78 -2.58 -5.21
CA LEU A 543 -18.65 -1.92 -6.19
C LEU A 543 -20.07 -1.71 -5.63
N ARG A 544 -20.66 -2.75 -5.04
CA ARG A 544 -22.02 -2.71 -4.48
C ARG A 544 -22.14 -1.67 -3.38
N ASN A 545 -21.15 -1.58 -2.49
CA ASN A 545 -21.11 -0.59 -1.42
C ASN A 545 -21.09 0.85 -1.97
N ALA A 546 -20.35 1.10 -3.06
CA ALA A 546 -20.34 2.42 -3.69
C ALA A 546 -21.66 2.74 -4.42
N VAL A 547 -22.24 1.76 -5.13
CA VAL A 547 -23.54 1.94 -5.82
C VAL A 547 -24.67 2.19 -4.80
N ALA A 548 -24.62 1.54 -3.64
CA ALA A 548 -25.61 1.72 -2.58
C ALA A 548 -25.73 3.16 -2.06
N VAL A 549 -24.69 3.99 -2.23
CA VAL A 549 -24.71 5.41 -1.87
C VAL A 549 -24.91 6.35 -3.07
N GLY A 550 -25.22 5.80 -4.25
CA GLY A 550 -25.61 6.55 -5.45
C GLY A 550 -24.48 6.75 -6.47
N ALA A 551 -23.40 5.98 -6.41
CA ALA A 551 -22.33 6.06 -7.40
C ALA A 551 -22.65 5.27 -8.68
N ASP A 552 -22.23 5.83 -9.82
CA ASP A 552 -22.37 5.22 -11.13
C ASP A 552 -21.19 4.26 -11.40
N ILE A 553 -21.49 2.97 -11.55
CA ILE A 553 -20.48 1.93 -11.82
C ILE A 553 -19.65 2.22 -13.08
N GLU A 554 -20.18 2.93 -14.08
CA GLU A 554 -19.47 3.25 -15.32
C GLU A 554 -18.36 4.30 -15.13
N LYS A 555 -18.36 4.98 -13.97
CA LYS A 555 -17.36 5.97 -13.54
C LYS A 555 -16.65 5.57 -12.26
N MET A 556 -16.52 4.26 -12.03
CA MET A 556 -15.75 3.69 -10.92
C MET A 556 -14.41 3.16 -11.38
N SER A 557 -13.47 3.07 -10.44
CA SER A 557 -12.16 2.45 -10.57
C SER A 557 -11.84 1.63 -9.32
N LEU A 558 -10.92 0.68 -9.46
CA LEU A 558 -10.54 -0.26 -8.41
C LEU A 558 -9.06 -0.13 -8.04
N LEU A 559 -8.74 -0.48 -6.80
CA LEU A 559 -7.39 -0.75 -6.32
C LEU A 559 -7.30 -2.16 -5.76
N ASP A 560 -6.19 -2.84 -6.03
CA ASP A 560 -5.90 -4.19 -5.54
C ASP A 560 -4.77 -4.17 -4.50
N ASN A 561 -5.00 -4.76 -3.32
CA ASN A 561 -3.99 -4.86 -2.27
C ASN A 561 -3.83 -6.31 -1.81
N PHE A 562 -2.84 -7.01 -2.38
CA PHE A 562 -2.55 -8.42 -2.10
C PHE A 562 -1.80 -8.58 -0.78
N CYS A 563 -2.29 -9.41 0.14
CA CYS A 563 -1.54 -9.86 1.32
C CYS A 563 -1.50 -11.39 1.38
N TRP A 564 -0.31 -11.94 1.15
CA TRP A 564 -0.06 -13.39 1.12
C TRP A 564 1.09 -13.78 2.04
N GLY A 565 1.13 -15.07 2.40
CA GLY A 565 2.27 -15.71 3.04
C GLY A 565 3.49 -15.83 2.12
N ASN A 566 4.32 -16.85 2.32
CA ASN A 566 5.55 -17.01 1.54
C ASN A 566 5.29 -17.49 0.09
N PRO A 567 5.58 -16.66 -0.94
CA PRO A 567 5.39 -17.03 -2.35
C PRO A 567 6.44 -18.01 -2.89
N ASP A 568 7.47 -18.38 -2.11
CA ASP A 568 8.38 -19.47 -2.46
C ASP A 568 7.69 -20.84 -2.39
N GLU A 569 6.58 -20.94 -1.63
CA GLU A 569 5.76 -22.15 -1.56
C GLU A 569 4.80 -22.20 -2.77
N PRO A 570 4.89 -23.23 -3.64
CA PRO A 570 4.12 -23.28 -4.88
C PRO A 570 2.60 -23.15 -4.68
N GLU A 571 2.06 -23.74 -3.61
CA GLU A 571 0.63 -23.67 -3.28
C GLU A 571 0.18 -22.24 -2.91
N ILE A 572 1.00 -21.52 -2.16
CA ILE A 572 0.73 -20.13 -1.77
C ILE A 572 0.75 -19.24 -3.01
N LEU A 573 1.79 -19.35 -3.84
CA LEU A 573 1.88 -18.60 -5.09
C LEU A 573 0.76 -18.98 -6.07
N GLY A 574 0.39 -20.26 -6.15
CA GLY A 574 -0.72 -20.73 -6.98
C GLY A 574 -2.06 -20.10 -6.56
N SER A 575 -2.30 -19.99 -5.26
CA SER A 575 -3.50 -19.32 -4.74
C SER A 575 -3.54 -17.82 -5.07
N LEU A 576 -2.38 -17.14 -5.09
CA LEU A 576 -2.23 -15.75 -5.49
C LEU A 576 -2.51 -15.56 -6.98
N VAL A 577 -1.88 -16.38 -7.83
CA VAL A 577 -2.11 -16.37 -9.29
C VAL A 577 -3.60 -16.54 -9.61
N ARG A 578 -4.29 -17.42 -8.87
CA ARG A 578 -5.73 -17.64 -9.02
C ARG A 578 -6.56 -16.41 -8.64
N ALA A 579 -6.19 -15.67 -7.60
CA ALA A 579 -6.83 -14.39 -7.26
C ALA A 579 -6.56 -13.31 -8.33
N ALA A 580 -5.33 -13.21 -8.85
CA ALA A 580 -4.99 -12.25 -9.91
C ALA A 580 -5.77 -12.50 -11.21
N ASN A 581 -6.02 -13.77 -11.57
CA ASN A 581 -6.89 -14.12 -12.70
C ASN A 581 -8.34 -13.66 -12.46
N ALA A 582 -8.87 -13.85 -11.25
CA ALA A 582 -10.20 -13.33 -10.91
C ALA A 582 -10.28 -11.80 -11.03
N CYS A 583 -9.23 -11.07 -10.63
CA CYS A 583 -9.17 -9.62 -10.84
C CYS A 583 -9.32 -9.24 -12.31
N TYR A 584 -8.62 -9.94 -13.21
CA TYR A 584 -8.77 -9.73 -14.65
C TYR A 584 -10.20 -10.02 -15.13
N ASP A 585 -10.74 -11.21 -14.82
CA ASP A 585 -12.07 -11.62 -15.30
C ASP A 585 -13.19 -10.70 -14.78
N MET A 586 -13.13 -10.32 -13.50
CA MET A 586 -14.14 -9.47 -12.87
C MET A 586 -14.04 -8.01 -13.33
N SER A 587 -12.82 -7.46 -13.45
CA SER A 587 -12.62 -6.12 -14.01
C SER A 587 -13.19 -6.02 -15.42
N LYS A 588 -12.96 -7.03 -16.26
CA LYS A 588 -13.52 -7.11 -17.61
C LYS A 588 -15.04 -7.24 -17.62
N SER A 589 -15.60 -8.07 -16.74
CA SER A 589 -17.04 -8.34 -16.68
C SER A 589 -17.84 -7.15 -16.16
N PHE A 590 -17.36 -6.52 -15.07
CA PHE A 590 -17.96 -5.30 -14.51
C PHE A 590 -17.66 -4.05 -15.33
N ASP A 591 -16.65 -4.10 -16.22
CA ASP A 591 -16.17 -2.98 -17.05
C ASP A 591 -15.58 -1.83 -16.22
N VAL A 592 -14.87 -2.20 -15.15
CA VAL A 592 -14.29 -1.29 -14.15
C VAL A 592 -12.78 -1.52 -14.07
N PRO A 593 -11.92 -0.53 -14.40
CA PRO A 593 -10.47 -0.71 -14.43
C PRO A 593 -9.83 -0.61 -13.04
N PHE A 594 -8.75 -1.37 -12.85
CA PHE A 594 -7.79 -1.11 -11.78
C PHE A 594 -6.88 0.08 -12.14
N ILE A 595 -6.62 0.98 -11.19
CA ILE A 595 -5.80 2.19 -11.41
C ILE A 595 -4.50 2.23 -10.62
N SER A 596 -4.44 1.50 -9.51
CA SER A 596 -3.31 1.39 -8.61
C SER A 596 -3.46 0.13 -7.76
N GLY A 597 -2.41 -0.25 -7.05
CA GLY A 597 -2.42 -1.40 -6.17
C GLY A 597 -1.14 -1.51 -5.34
N LYS A 598 -1.07 -2.56 -4.53
CA LYS A 598 0.10 -2.95 -3.75
C LYS A 598 0.09 -4.45 -3.48
N ASP A 599 1.27 -5.00 -3.21
CA ASP A 599 1.41 -6.34 -2.66
C ASP A 599 2.30 -6.34 -1.43
N SER A 600 1.93 -7.17 -0.47
CA SER A 600 2.71 -7.55 0.69
C SER A 600 2.77 -9.07 0.73
N LEU A 601 3.98 -9.59 0.53
CA LEU A 601 4.28 -11.01 0.52
C LEU A 601 5.12 -11.37 1.76
N HIS A 602 5.31 -12.67 2.02
CA HIS A 602 6.05 -13.14 3.20
C HIS A 602 5.41 -12.73 4.54
N ASN A 603 4.08 -12.58 4.57
CA ASN A 603 3.33 -12.42 5.82
C ASN A 603 3.23 -13.78 6.55
N GLU A 604 4.36 -14.23 7.07
CA GLU A 604 4.48 -15.42 7.89
C GLU A 604 5.38 -15.14 9.10
N TYR A 605 5.14 -15.87 10.17
CA TYR A 605 6.00 -15.89 11.35
C TYR A 605 6.44 -17.33 11.61
N SER A 606 7.66 -17.54 12.10
CA SER A 606 8.04 -18.86 12.59
C SER A 606 8.75 -18.84 13.91
N ILE A 607 8.35 -19.78 14.77
CA ILE A 607 8.89 -19.98 16.10
C ILE A 607 8.89 -21.46 16.45
N GLY A 608 10.00 -21.95 17.00
CA GLY A 608 10.12 -23.36 17.43
C GLY A 608 9.82 -24.38 16.33
N GLY A 609 10.12 -24.05 15.06
CA GLY A 609 9.81 -24.90 13.91
C GLY A 609 8.35 -24.87 13.43
N LYS A 610 7.44 -24.17 14.13
CA LYS A 610 6.06 -23.96 13.71
C LYS A 610 5.94 -22.69 12.87
N LYS A 611 5.22 -22.79 11.75
CA LYS A 611 4.90 -21.67 10.85
C LYS A 611 3.49 -21.15 11.13
N TYR A 612 3.35 -19.83 11.12
CA TYR A 612 2.10 -19.10 11.21
C TYR A 612 1.99 -18.19 9.98
N SER A 613 1.34 -18.70 8.94
CA SER A 613 1.08 -17.95 7.71
C SER A 613 -0.32 -17.32 7.78
N ILE A 614 -0.47 -16.12 7.25
CA ILE A 614 -1.78 -15.48 7.18
C ILE A 614 -2.71 -16.23 6.21
N PRO A 615 -4.03 -16.20 6.44
CA PRO A 615 -5.00 -16.50 5.39
C PRO A 615 -4.81 -15.52 4.23
N PRO A 616 -4.87 -15.99 2.96
CA PRO A 616 -4.88 -15.12 1.80
C PRO A 616 -5.91 -14.00 1.95
N ALA A 617 -5.48 -12.75 1.74
CA ALA A 617 -6.34 -11.58 1.86
C ALA A 617 -6.11 -10.63 0.67
N LEU A 618 -7.20 -10.26 0.03
CA LEU A 618 -7.21 -9.24 -1.03
C LEU A 618 -8.20 -8.16 -0.65
N LEU A 619 -7.68 -6.98 -0.31
CA LEU A 619 -8.49 -5.78 -0.13
C LEU A 619 -8.71 -5.15 -1.51
N ILE A 620 -9.97 -4.95 -1.86
CA ILE A 620 -10.38 -4.16 -3.01
C ILE A 620 -10.97 -2.85 -2.51
N SER A 621 -10.42 -1.74 -2.98
CA SER A 621 -11.00 -0.41 -2.75
C SER A 621 -11.59 0.11 -4.05
N ALA A 622 -12.82 0.62 -4.02
CA ALA A 622 -13.45 1.25 -5.17
C ALA A 622 -13.57 2.76 -4.96
N MET A 623 -13.32 3.51 -6.03
CA MET A 623 -13.47 4.96 -6.07
C MET A 623 -14.27 5.37 -7.30
N GLY A 624 -15.26 6.25 -7.12
CA GLY A 624 -16.07 6.77 -8.22
C GLY A 624 -16.51 8.22 -8.05
N VAL A 625 -17.08 8.79 -9.10
CA VAL A 625 -17.57 10.18 -9.12
C VAL A 625 -19.09 10.20 -9.20
N ILE A 626 -19.72 10.95 -8.29
CA ILE A 626 -21.15 11.24 -8.32
C ILE A 626 -21.36 12.61 -8.97
N GLU A 627 -22.33 12.72 -9.88
CA GLU A 627 -22.62 13.98 -10.59
C GLU A 627 -23.23 15.06 -9.68
N ASN A 628 -24.02 14.64 -8.68
CA ASN A 628 -24.61 15.54 -7.69
C ASN A 628 -24.72 14.89 -6.32
N VAL A 629 -24.02 15.43 -5.31
CA VAL A 629 -24.02 14.91 -3.92
C VAL A 629 -25.41 14.88 -3.27
N THR A 630 -26.37 15.67 -3.77
CA THR A 630 -27.75 15.63 -3.26
C THR A 630 -28.52 14.37 -3.67
N ASN A 631 -27.98 13.58 -4.60
CA ASN A 631 -28.58 12.33 -5.08
C ASN A 631 -28.03 11.10 -4.34
N THR A 632 -27.34 11.30 -3.22
CA THR A 632 -26.75 10.23 -2.44
C THR A 632 -27.80 9.55 -1.55
N PHE A 633 -27.61 8.26 -1.29
CA PHE A 633 -28.51 7.46 -0.45
C PHE A 633 -27.82 7.03 0.84
N THR A 634 -28.61 6.86 1.90
CA THR A 634 -28.12 6.50 3.24
C THR A 634 -28.96 5.39 3.83
N MET A 635 -28.32 4.52 4.60
CA MET A 635 -28.87 3.28 5.16
C MET A 635 -30.14 3.41 5.99
N PRO A 636 -30.36 4.47 6.82
CA PRO A 636 -31.56 4.53 7.65
C PRO A 636 -32.85 4.55 6.82
N LEU A 637 -33.85 3.75 7.21
CA LEU A 637 -35.20 3.82 6.64
C LEU A 637 -35.78 5.22 6.84
N LYS A 638 -36.40 5.78 5.79
CA LYS A 638 -36.82 7.20 5.77
C LYS A 638 -38.25 7.39 6.24
N ASN A 639 -39.20 6.61 5.71
CA ASN A 639 -40.61 6.80 6.01
C ASN A 639 -41.33 5.49 6.36
N ASN A 640 -42.37 5.61 7.19
CA ASN A 640 -43.29 4.50 7.42
C ASN A 640 -44.06 4.18 6.13
N GLY A 641 -44.18 2.89 5.81
CA GLY A 641 -44.87 2.42 4.60
C GLY A 641 -43.97 2.31 3.37
N ASP A 642 -42.68 2.67 3.47
CA ASP A 642 -41.69 2.37 2.43
C ASP A 642 -41.61 0.85 2.20
N LYS A 643 -41.51 0.45 0.93
CA LYS A 643 -41.39 -0.97 0.54
C LYS A 643 -39.93 -1.38 0.59
N VAL A 644 -39.65 -2.54 1.18
CA VAL A 644 -38.32 -3.15 1.22
C VAL A 644 -38.24 -4.21 0.13
N PHE A 645 -37.20 -4.15 -0.70
CA PHE A 645 -36.93 -5.10 -1.78
C PHE A 645 -35.60 -5.79 -1.53
N VAL A 646 -35.52 -7.08 -1.90
CA VAL A 646 -34.26 -7.83 -1.95
C VAL A 646 -33.91 -7.99 -3.42
N LEU A 647 -32.69 -7.58 -3.78
CA LEU A 647 -32.20 -7.62 -5.15
C LEU A 647 -31.21 -8.79 -5.30
N GLY A 648 -31.30 -9.52 -6.42
CA GLY A 648 -30.50 -10.71 -6.68
C GLY A 648 -31.09 -12.00 -6.09
N ILE A 649 -30.32 -13.09 -6.17
CA ILE A 649 -30.75 -14.44 -5.77
C ILE A 649 -29.82 -14.96 -4.67
N THR A 650 -30.39 -15.25 -3.50
CA THR A 650 -29.71 -15.98 -2.43
C THR A 650 -29.73 -17.49 -2.73
N ARG A 651 -28.55 -18.10 -2.85
CA ARG A 651 -28.38 -19.54 -3.10
C ARG A 651 -27.98 -20.26 -1.82
N ASN A 652 -28.06 -21.60 -1.83
CA ASN A 652 -27.60 -22.42 -0.71
C ASN A 652 -26.06 -22.53 -0.73
N GLU A 653 -25.40 -21.47 -0.28
CA GLU A 653 -23.95 -21.27 -0.34
C GLU A 653 -23.49 -20.69 1.00
N LEU A 654 -23.02 -21.53 1.93
CA LEU A 654 -22.62 -21.11 3.27
C LEU A 654 -21.10 -21.16 3.49
N GLY A 655 -20.32 -21.62 2.52
CA GLY A 655 -18.87 -21.76 2.63
C GLY A 655 -18.20 -20.44 3.04
N GLY A 656 -17.47 -20.46 4.16
CA GLY A 656 -16.77 -19.28 4.69
C GLY A 656 -17.68 -18.20 5.30
N SER A 657 -18.99 -18.46 5.48
CA SER A 657 -19.90 -17.53 6.16
C SER A 657 -19.73 -17.55 7.69
N VAL A 658 -20.15 -16.47 8.36
CA VAL A 658 -20.22 -16.40 9.84
C VAL A 658 -21.12 -17.51 10.39
N LEU A 659 -22.24 -17.81 9.72
CA LEU A 659 -23.13 -18.89 10.13
C LEU A 659 -22.44 -20.26 10.06
N ALA A 660 -21.67 -20.52 8.99
CA ALA A 660 -20.89 -21.74 8.87
C ALA A 660 -19.85 -21.86 9.98
N HIS A 661 -19.16 -20.77 10.34
CA HIS A 661 -18.23 -20.76 11.45
C HIS A 661 -18.92 -21.09 12.79
N LEU A 662 -20.03 -20.42 13.11
CA LEU A 662 -20.79 -20.64 14.35
C LEU A 662 -21.36 -22.06 14.47
N LYS A 663 -21.66 -22.72 13.35
CA LYS A 663 -22.17 -24.08 13.30
C LYS A 663 -21.08 -25.14 13.06
N ASN A 664 -19.80 -24.74 13.02
CA ASN A 664 -18.65 -25.60 12.72
C ASN A 664 -18.75 -26.35 11.38
N ILE A 665 -19.39 -25.73 10.38
CA ILE A 665 -19.49 -26.26 9.02
C ILE A 665 -18.14 -26.04 8.33
N GLN A 666 -17.37 -27.12 8.18
CA GLN A 666 -16.01 -27.06 7.62
C GLN A 666 -15.98 -27.13 6.08
N ASN A 667 -17.03 -27.68 5.47
CA ASN A 667 -17.17 -27.80 4.02
C ASN A 667 -18.44 -27.09 3.57
N GLY A 668 -18.33 -26.30 2.51
CA GLY A 668 -19.47 -25.58 1.96
C GLY A 668 -19.13 -24.92 0.64
N ILE A 669 -20.18 -24.59 -0.10
CA ILE A 669 -20.05 -23.87 -1.36
C ILE A 669 -19.83 -22.40 -1.00
N VAL A 670 -18.67 -21.87 -1.38
CA VAL A 670 -18.36 -20.45 -1.24
C VAL A 670 -19.29 -19.67 -2.18
N PRO A 671 -19.94 -18.60 -1.70
CA PRO A 671 -20.81 -17.78 -2.52
C PRO A 671 -20.17 -17.35 -3.83
N ALA A 672 -20.88 -17.57 -4.93
CA ALA A 672 -20.39 -17.24 -6.27
C ALA A 672 -20.84 -15.83 -6.68
N VAL A 673 -19.97 -15.12 -7.39
CA VAL A 673 -20.32 -13.85 -8.04
C VAL A 673 -20.76 -14.12 -9.47
N TYR A 674 -21.91 -13.57 -9.83
CA TYR A 674 -22.48 -13.59 -11.18
C TYR A 674 -22.36 -12.18 -11.76
N PRO A 675 -21.22 -11.82 -12.38
CA PRO A 675 -20.88 -10.43 -12.63
C PRO A 675 -21.81 -9.75 -13.63
N GLU A 676 -22.32 -10.47 -14.64
CA GLU A 676 -23.29 -9.90 -15.60
C GLU A 676 -24.60 -9.51 -14.91
N GLU A 677 -25.18 -10.41 -14.09
CA GLU A 677 -26.41 -10.16 -13.33
C GLU A 677 -26.19 -9.01 -12.31
N SER A 678 -25.08 -9.06 -11.57
CA SER A 678 -24.78 -8.04 -10.55
C SER A 678 -24.54 -6.67 -11.20
N ARG A 679 -23.81 -6.60 -12.33
CA ARG A 679 -23.62 -5.36 -13.08
C ARG A 679 -24.94 -4.79 -13.59
N ASP A 680 -25.82 -5.63 -14.12
CA ASP A 680 -27.14 -5.19 -14.61
C ASP A 680 -28.02 -4.65 -13.49
N ILE A 681 -27.96 -5.25 -12.29
CA ILE A 681 -28.63 -4.73 -11.11
C ILE A 681 -28.03 -3.38 -10.72
N MET A 682 -26.70 -3.29 -10.59
CA MET A 682 -26.00 -2.06 -10.19
C MET A 682 -26.24 -0.88 -11.14
N LYS A 683 -26.46 -1.13 -12.44
CA LYS A 683 -26.80 -0.09 -13.42
C LYS A 683 -28.24 0.43 -13.33
N ARG A 684 -29.14 -0.35 -12.72
CA ARG A 684 -30.58 -0.03 -12.63
C ARG A 684 -30.94 0.67 -11.33
N ILE A 685 -30.14 0.46 -10.29
CA ILE A 685 -30.18 1.22 -9.03
C ILE A 685 -29.59 2.59 -9.29
#